data_AF-A0A3Q9G911-F1
#
_entry.id   AF-A0A3Q9G911-F1
#
_cell.length_a   1.000
_cell.length_b   1.000
_cell.length_c   1.000
_cell.angle_alpha   90.00
_cell.angle_beta   90.00
_cell.angle_gamma   90.00
#
_symmetry.space_group_name_H-M   'P 1'
#
loop_
_entity.id
_entity.type
_entity.pdbx_description
1 polymer ?
#
loop_
_entity_poly.entity_id
_entity_poly.type
_entity_poly.pdbx_seq_one_letter_code
_entity_poly.pdbx_strand_id
1 'polypeptide(L)'
;MFLQKKSLSLKLLLVVGGLLILMSLSFIIVSSISLGNTEKDIVSQVSSEVRTQIERTVAAKSDAIAFDIANIINENYVYPYTLAKQISASIEGKLPEAYSRGQIEAMARNSLSYSKVSSTYAQFESNKFDGKDTDFSSGFSHSVVGSGNLEIYFFRDNEKNIIQQLVDNSEEKHNVTLDEFGNRAAEWYLCSKDTLKPCISNPYKYEITPGYTELMTSLVVPVIANGEFRGVVGADLNLPILQEKALALKASLYDGNASVLVVSQSGFLAAATDQEEGLARPIAEVIQDSRELLNLSGQEKSMIIGNLLYFVRPIKINVSGDEWQLIVGINLDAAMKPVNHISTEISERVEQILTSFFALAIISTILALIFVNIFTRSIIKPVKTVADKMAELAGQGGDLTQELQVHSHSELISLSHAFNQFREKVRELLEQAKMSGRAVLEQSEESKNNAMQTHMKISLQEAEINSVVTAITEMSATALQVADTASNAAANADAASDFVKGTEVDVSLVTKEITTLSQDMAKAKDAVNAVSIRSEDIRKILDVISAIAEQTNLLALNAAIEAARAGDHGRGFSVVADEVRALASKTTDSVKGISEVISSLQSEVVTTVDIIEKGSDMAKIAASRSNDAFVKMKETVAQIDEVTQHIIQIAAAAEEQSQVSEELNRNMVIVGDATKEVLVLSEESEQGAMMINSAIIELEQVLGKLKTSK
;
A
#
# COMPACT_ATOMS: atom_id res chain seq x y z
N MET A 1 6.76 85.58 -30.33
CA MET A 1 6.25 86.80 -31.02
C MET A 1 4.86 86.62 -31.67
N PHE A 2 4.41 85.41 -32.01
CA PHE A 2 3.10 85.16 -32.67
C PHE A 2 1.85 85.22 -31.74
N LEU A 3 2.04 85.19 -30.42
CA LEU A 3 0.95 85.20 -29.41
C LEU A 3 0.58 86.60 -28.89
N GLN A 4 1.24 87.69 -29.31
CA GLN A 4 0.96 89.03 -28.75
C GLN A 4 -0.31 89.69 -29.31
N LYS A 5 -0.76 89.36 -30.53
CA LYS A 5 -1.95 89.96 -31.20
C LYS A 5 -3.26 89.16 -31.11
N LYS A 6 -3.31 88.02 -30.40
CA LYS A 6 -4.52 87.19 -30.28
C LYS A 6 -5.33 87.54 -29.01
N SER A 7 -6.65 87.32 -29.03
CA SER A 7 -7.54 87.60 -27.87
C SER A 7 -7.05 86.86 -26.62
N LEU A 8 -7.27 87.45 -25.44
CA LEU A 8 -6.92 86.83 -24.15
C LEU A 8 -7.55 85.43 -24.03
N SER A 9 -8.72 85.21 -24.66
CA SER A 9 -9.39 83.92 -24.66
C SER A 9 -8.67 82.83 -25.42
N LEU A 10 -8.10 83.19 -26.57
CA LEU A 10 -7.40 82.24 -27.42
C LEU A 10 -6.02 81.90 -26.84
N LYS A 11 -5.41 82.83 -26.09
CA LYS A 11 -4.17 82.55 -25.34
C LYS A 11 -4.43 81.61 -24.17
N LEU A 12 -5.51 81.82 -23.42
CA LEU A 12 -5.88 80.95 -22.30
C LEU A 12 -6.23 79.53 -22.79
N LEU A 13 -7.02 79.43 -23.87
CA LEU A 13 -7.43 78.16 -24.46
C LEU A 13 -6.22 77.36 -25.02
N LEU A 14 -5.25 78.03 -25.66
CA LEU A 14 -4.05 77.37 -26.18
C LEU A 14 -3.10 76.89 -25.07
N VAL A 15 -2.94 77.66 -23.99
CA VAL A 15 -2.02 77.29 -22.89
C VAL A 15 -2.65 76.23 -21.98
N VAL A 16 -3.91 76.41 -21.57
CA VAL A 16 -4.61 75.47 -20.68
C VAL A 16 -4.98 74.19 -21.42
N GLY A 17 -5.45 74.29 -22.66
CA GLY A 17 -5.73 73.12 -23.50
C GLY A 17 -4.48 72.30 -23.80
N GLY A 18 -3.34 72.97 -24.06
CA GLY A 18 -2.06 72.29 -24.24
C GLY A 18 -1.58 71.54 -22.99
N LEU A 19 -1.71 72.14 -21.81
CA LEU A 19 -1.36 71.50 -20.53
C LEU A 19 -2.25 70.30 -20.18
N LEU A 20 -3.56 70.38 -20.45
CA LEU A 20 -4.51 69.30 -20.19
C LEU A 20 -4.25 68.08 -21.09
N ILE A 21 -3.95 68.30 -22.37
CA ILE A 21 -3.58 67.23 -23.30
C ILE A 21 -2.26 66.59 -22.89
N LEU A 22 -1.27 67.39 -22.44
CA LEU A 22 0.00 66.87 -21.92
C LEU A 22 -0.20 66.03 -20.65
N MET A 23 -1.04 66.47 -19.71
CA MET A 23 -1.37 65.69 -18.51
C MET A 23 -2.06 64.38 -18.86
N SER A 24 -3.06 64.38 -19.76
CA SER A 24 -3.78 63.15 -20.13
C SER A 24 -2.87 62.17 -20.88
N LEU A 25 -2.02 62.64 -21.79
CA LEU A 25 -1.01 61.79 -22.44
C LEU A 25 -0.04 61.20 -21.40
N SER A 26 0.45 62.01 -20.47
CA SER A 26 1.39 61.54 -19.44
C SER A 26 0.75 60.48 -18.53
N PHE A 27 -0.53 60.65 -18.15
CA PHE A 27 -1.26 59.70 -17.34
C PHE A 27 -1.50 58.38 -18.08
N ILE A 28 -1.86 58.42 -19.37
CA ILE A 28 -2.03 57.22 -20.20
C ILE A 28 -0.70 56.46 -20.34
N ILE A 29 0.40 57.18 -20.63
CA ILE A 29 1.73 56.57 -20.77
C ILE A 29 2.17 55.92 -19.45
N VAL A 30 2.06 56.63 -18.33
CA VAL A 30 2.43 56.10 -17.01
C VAL A 30 1.56 54.90 -16.63
N SER A 31 0.24 54.98 -16.87
CA SER A 31 -0.69 53.88 -16.56
C SER A 31 -0.40 52.65 -17.43
N SER A 32 -0.11 52.83 -18.72
CA SER A 32 0.23 51.74 -19.63
C SER A 32 1.54 51.04 -19.24
N ILE A 33 2.58 51.81 -18.88
CA ILE A 33 3.84 51.25 -18.39
C ILE A 33 3.63 50.55 -17.03
N SER A 34 2.89 51.17 -16.12
CA SER A 34 2.65 50.61 -14.78
C SER A 34 1.86 49.30 -14.87
N LEU A 35 0.74 49.27 -15.60
CA LEU A 35 -0.06 48.06 -15.74
C LEU A 35 0.70 46.95 -16.47
N GLY A 36 1.48 47.28 -17.51
CA GLY A 36 2.29 46.31 -18.23
C GLY A 36 3.43 45.72 -17.38
N ASN A 37 4.01 46.51 -16.47
CA ASN A 37 4.98 45.98 -15.49
C ASN A 37 4.28 45.09 -14.45
N THR A 38 3.14 45.52 -13.92
CA THR A 38 2.35 44.72 -12.97
C THR A 38 1.89 43.39 -13.57
N GLU A 39 1.45 43.37 -14.82
CA GLU A 39 1.09 42.16 -15.56
C GLU A 39 2.27 41.17 -15.61
N LYS A 40 3.45 41.65 -16.01
CA LYS A 40 4.67 40.83 -16.07
C LYS A 40 5.07 40.29 -14.69
N ASP A 41 4.98 41.11 -13.65
CA ASP A 41 5.34 40.73 -12.29
C ASP A 41 4.38 39.64 -11.76
N ILE A 42 3.06 39.80 -11.96
CA ILE A 42 2.05 38.82 -11.56
C ILE A 42 2.26 37.51 -12.32
N VAL A 43 2.38 37.56 -13.65
CA VAL A 43 2.58 36.36 -14.47
C VAL A 43 3.87 35.64 -14.08
N SER A 44 4.95 36.39 -13.81
CA SER A 44 6.22 35.81 -13.35
C SER A 44 6.10 35.14 -11.98
N GLN A 45 5.44 35.79 -11.01
CA GLN A 45 5.25 35.22 -9.67
C GLN A 45 4.36 33.98 -9.70
N VAL A 46 3.22 34.04 -10.39
CA VAL A 46 2.30 32.89 -10.56
C VAL A 46 3.01 31.74 -11.27
N SER A 47 3.76 32.03 -12.34
CA SER A 47 4.54 31.02 -13.06
C SER A 47 5.57 30.34 -12.17
N SER A 48 6.30 31.11 -11.36
CA SER A 48 7.29 30.58 -10.42
C SER A 48 6.65 29.71 -9.32
N GLU A 49 5.50 30.14 -8.77
CA GLU A 49 4.81 29.41 -7.71
C GLU A 49 4.22 28.10 -8.25
N VAL A 50 3.54 28.15 -9.40
CA VAL A 50 2.98 26.95 -10.05
C VAL A 50 4.10 25.99 -10.43
N ARG A 51 5.23 26.47 -10.95
CA ARG A 51 6.39 25.63 -11.21
C ARG A 51 6.92 24.94 -9.95
N THR A 52 7.02 25.67 -8.84
CA THR A 52 7.43 25.09 -7.55
C THR A 52 6.44 24.03 -7.07
N GLN A 53 5.14 24.26 -7.28
CA GLN A 53 4.11 23.27 -6.96
C GLN A 53 4.19 22.03 -7.86
N ILE A 54 4.48 22.20 -9.16
CA ILE A 54 4.74 21.10 -10.10
C ILE A 54 5.92 20.27 -9.59
N GLU A 55 7.04 20.92 -9.26
CA GLU A 55 8.23 20.24 -8.77
C GLU A 55 7.97 19.44 -7.50
N ARG A 56 7.26 20.01 -6.51
CA ARG A 56 6.87 19.30 -5.28
C ARG A 56 5.93 18.12 -5.55
N THR A 57 4.93 18.31 -6.40
CA THR A 57 3.92 17.28 -6.69
C THR A 57 4.52 16.09 -7.43
N VAL A 58 5.34 16.36 -8.45
CA VAL A 58 6.00 15.32 -9.24
C VAL A 58 7.04 14.62 -8.39
N ALA A 59 7.83 15.35 -7.61
CA ALA A 59 8.77 14.78 -6.65
C ALA A 59 8.08 13.77 -5.72
N ALA A 60 7.04 14.19 -5.00
CA ALA A 60 6.34 13.34 -4.03
C ALA A 60 5.73 12.08 -4.66
N LYS A 61 5.10 12.21 -5.83
CA LYS A 61 4.53 11.06 -6.56
C LYS A 61 5.62 10.13 -7.10
N SER A 62 6.73 10.68 -7.58
CA SER A 62 7.87 9.90 -8.06
C SER A 62 8.55 9.16 -6.92
N ASP A 63 8.69 9.79 -5.74
CA ASP A 63 9.24 9.18 -4.54
C ASP A 63 8.38 7.98 -4.09
N ALA A 64 7.06 8.14 -4.06
CA ALA A 64 6.15 7.06 -3.72
C ALA A 64 6.26 5.86 -4.69
N ILE A 65 6.31 6.11 -6.00
CA ILE A 65 6.41 5.03 -7.00
C ILE A 65 7.80 4.40 -7.02
N ALA A 66 8.87 5.17 -6.83
CA ALA A 66 10.22 4.64 -6.71
C ALA A 66 10.34 3.72 -5.48
N PHE A 67 9.72 4.11 -4.36
CA PHE A 67 9.62 3.28 -3.16
C PHE A 67 8.82 2.00 -3.40
N ASP A 68 7.65 2.08 -4.05
CA ASP A 68 6.85 0.90 -4.39
C ASP A 68 7.62 -0.09 -5.27
N ILE A 69 8.33 0.42 -6.29
CA ILE A 69 9.16 -0.41 -7.18
C ILE A 69 10.31 -1.05 -6.38
N ALA A 70 10.98 -0.27 -5.52
CA ALA A 70 12.02 -0.80 -4.65
C ALA A 70 11.49 -1.91 -3.73
N ASN A 71 10.30 -1.76 -3.17
CA ASN A 71 9.67 -2.79 -2.34
C ASN A 71 9.37 -4.05 -3.14
N ILE A 72 8.81 -3.95 -4.34
CA ILE A 72 8.55 -5.12 -5.20
C ILE A 72 9.84 -5.91 -5.45
N ILE A 73 10.93 -5.23 -5.79
CA ILE A 73 12.21 -5.91 -6.02
C ILE A 73 12.74 -6.52 -4.72
N ASN A 74 12.80 -5.74 -3.63
CA ASN A 74 13.37 -6.18 -2.36
C ASN A 74 12.59 -7.34 -1.73
N GLU A 75 11.25 -7.30 -1.72
CA GLU A 75 10.40 -8.38 -1.22
C GLU A 75 10.66 -9.70 -1.95
N ASN A 76 10.81 -9.63 -3.28
CA ASN A 76 11.08 -10.82 -4.08
C ASN A 76 12.55 -11.29 -3.98
N TYR A 77 13.48 -10.42 -3.61
CA TYR A 77 14.88 -10.78 -3.41
C TYR A 77 15.12 -11.58 -2.11
N VAL A 78 14.24 -11.46 -1.12
CA VAL A 78 14.34 -12.21 0.15
C VAL A 78 14.30 -13.73 -0.06
N TYR A 79 13.58 -14.21 -1.07
CA TYR A 79 13.41 -15.63 -1.35
C TYR A 79 14.73 -16.33 -1.76
N PRO A 80 15.39 -15.94 -2.87
CA PRO A 80 16.67 -16.55 -3.24
C PRO A 80 17.75 -16.27 -2.19
N TYR A 81 17.70 -15.13 -1.48
CA TYR A 81 18.63 -14.83 -0.40
C TYR A 81 18.52 -15.81 0.77
N THR A 82 17.31 -16.06 1.25
CA THR A 82 17.07 -16.97 2.37
C THR A 82 17.43 -18.40 1.99
N LEU A 83 17.04 -18.85 0.79
CA LEU A 83 17.37 -20.18 0.29
C LEU A 83 18.89 -20.37 0.12
N ALA A 84 19.60 -19.40 -0.44
CA ALA A 84 21.07 -19.44 -0.54
C ALA A 84 21.75 -19.55 0.84
N LYS A 85 21.26 -18.84 1.86
CA LYS A 85 21.78 -18.92 3.23
C LYS A 85 21.51 -20.27 3.89
N GLN A 86 20.32 -20.83 3.70
CA GLN A 86 19.97 -22.16 4.19
C GLN A 86 20.84 -23.25 3.55
N ILE A 87 21.06 -23.17 2.23
CA ILE A 87 21.94 -24.10 1.52
C ILE A 87 23.39 -23.94 1.99
N SER A 88 23.88 -22.71 2.14
CA SER A 88 25.24 -22.45 2.64
C SER A 88 25.44 -23.08 4.02
N ALA A 89 24.48 -22.91 4.94
CA ALA A 89 24.53 -23.51 6.28
C ALA A 89 24.51 -25.05 6.25
N SER A 90 23.77 -25.64 5.31
CA SER A 90 23.74 -27.09 5.08
C SER A 90 25.11 -27.62 4.63
N ILE A 91 25.74 -26.98 3.64
CA ILE A 91 27.05 -27.36 3.13
C ILE A 91 28.14 -27.21 4.21
N GLU A 92 28.01 -26.21 5.07
CA GLU A 92 28.93 -25.96 6.20
C GLU A 92 28.73 -26.91 7.39
N GLY A 93 27.75 -27.81 7.35
CA GLY A 93 27.47 -28.73 8.45
C GLY A 93 26.92 -28.05 9.71
N LYS A 94 26.29 -26.87 9.55
CA LYS A 94 25.65 -26.14 10.67
C LYS A 94 24.27 -26.69 11.03
N LEU A 95 23.74 -27.59 10.19
CA LEU A 95 22.45 -28.25 10.41
C LEU A 95 22.68 -29.64 11.01
N PRO A 96 21.72 -30.17 11.82
CA PRO A 96 21.80 -31.54 12.36
C PRO A 96 21.92 -32.61 11.29
N GLU A 97 21.27 -32.39 10.14
CA GLU A 97 21.36 -33.21 8.94
C GLU A 97 21.49 -32.28 7.74
N ALA A 98 22.45 -32.57 6.84
CA ALA A 98 22.60 -31.82 5.61
C ALA A 98 21.42 -32.09 4.68
N TYR A 99 20.93 -31.06 4.00
CA TYR A 99 19.87 -31.21 3.02
C TYR A 99 20.30 -32.12 1.87
N SER A 100 19.43 -33.06 1.52
CA SER A 100 19.50 -33.83 0.28
C SER A 100 19.16 -32.96 -0.93
N ARG A 101 19.59 -33.39 -2.13
CA ARG A 101 19.25 -32.69 -3.39
C ARG A 101 17.75 -32.56 -3.61
N GLY A 102 16.97 -33.61 -3.29
CA GLY A 102 15.51 -33.56 -3.36
C GLY A 102 14.88 -32.58 -2.36
N GLN A 103 15.51 -32.34 -1.20
CA GLN A 103 15.06 -31.27 -0.30
C GLN A 103 15.32 -29.89 -0.89
N ILE A 104 16.48 -29.67 -1.53
CA ILE A 104 16.77 -28.39 -2.21
C ILE A 104 15.79 -28.14 -3.36
N GLU A 105 15.49 -29.18 -4.14
CA GLU A 105 14.47 -29.14 -5.19
C GLU A 105 13.09 -28.76 -4.63
N ALA A 106 12.65 -29.41 -3.56
CA ALA A 106 11.38 -29.09 -2.89
C ALA A 106 11.37 -27.66 -2.32
N MET A 107 12.47 -27.20 -1.74
CA MET A 107 12.60 -25.84 -1.21
C MET A 107 12.54 -24.79 -2.33
N ALA A 108 13.20 -25.02 -3.46
CA ALA A 108 13.11 -24.13 -4.62
C ALA A 108 11.68 -24.04 -5.17
N ARG A 109 11.00 -25.18 -5.30
CA ARG A 109 9.59 -25.25 -5.73
C ARG A 109 8.64 -24.53 -4.75
N ASN A 110 8.84 -24.74 -3.46
CA ASN A 110 8.03 -24.10 -2.42
C ASN A 110 8.28 -22.60 -2.36
N SER A 111 9.54 -22.17 -2.49
CA SER A 111 9.92 -20.75 -2.60
C SER A 111 9.19 -20.07 -3.75
N LEU A 112 9.12 -20.71 -4.93
CA LEU A 112 8.36 -20.20 -6.06
C LEU A 112 6.85 -20.13 -5.75
N SER A 113 6.30 -21.10 -5.04
CA SER A 113 4.87 -21.18 -4.70
C SER A 113 4.35 -19.97 -3.91
N TYR A 114 5.18 -19.42 -3.01
CA TYR A 114 4.81 -18.29 -2.14
C TYR A 114 5.28 -16.91 -2.64
N SER A 115 6.21 -16.89 -3.58
CA SER A 115 6.75 -15.65 -4.16
C SER A 115 5.97 -15.18 -5.39
N LYS A 116 6.17 -13.91 -5.77
CA LYS A 116 5.57 -13.29 -6.97
C LYS A 116 6.51 -13.32 -8.18
N VAL A 117 7.65 -14.00 -8.05
CA VAL A 117 8.62 -14.22 -9.14
C VAL A 117 8.09 -15.22 -10.17
N SER A 118 8.59 -15.12 -11.40
CA SER A 118 8.23 -16.01 -12.50
C SER A 118 9.02 -17.32 -12.46
N SER A 119 10.22 -17.31 -11.89
CA SER A 119 11.07 -18.50 -11.78
C SER A 119 11.84 -18.56 -10.45
N THR A 120 12.31 -19.75 -10.09
CA THR A 120 13.32 -19.94 -9.04
C THR A 120 14.26 -21.04 -9.45
N TYR A 121 15.56 -20.82 -9.26
CA TYR A 121 16.59 -21.76 -9.64
C TYR A 121 17.72 -21.85 -8.61
N ALA A 122 18.37 -23.01 -8.59
CA ALA A 122 19.55 -23.27 -7.80
C ALA A 122 20.52 -24.10 -8.63
N GLN A 123 21.70 -23.56 -8.93
CA GLN A 123 22.68 -24.20 -9.80
C GLN A 123 24.07 -24.19 -9.17
N PHE A 124 24.72 -25.35 -9.17
CA PHE A 124 25.99 -25.57 -8.47
C PHE A 124 27.13 -25.92 -9.42
N GLU A 125 28.33 -25.48 -9.06
CA GLU A 125 29.57 -25.93 -9.70
C GLU A 125 29.78 -27.43 -9.43
N SER A 126 30.56 -28.09 -10.29
CA SER A 126 30.74 -29.54 -10.22
C SER A 126 31.31 -30.01 -8.88
N ASN A 127 30.64 -30.96 -8.26
CA ASN A 127 30.90 -31.52 -6.94
C ASN A 127 30.93 -30.49 -5.79
N LYS A 128 30.34 -29.30 -5.97
CA LYS A 128 30.39 -28.23 -4.96
C LYS A 128 29.23 -28.23 -3.96
N PHE A 129 28.14 -28.96 -4.22
CA PHE A 129 27.04 -29.11 -3.26
C PHE A 129 27.33 -30.21 -2.22
N ASP A 130 27.38 -31.48 -2.64
CA ASP A 130 27.54 -32.65 -1.76
C ASP A 130 28.69 -33.59 -2.16
N GLY A 131 29.41 -33.28 -3.24
CA GLY A 131 30.52 -34.09 -3.76
C GLY A 131 30.09 -35.41 -4.43
N LYS A 132 28.81 -35.55 -4.81
CA LYS A 132 28.23 -36.80 -5.31
C LYS A 132 27.67 -36.71 -6.73
N ASP A 133 28.16 -35.81 -7.58
CA ASP A 133 27.59 -35.63 -8.93
C ASP A 133 27.57 -36.94 -9.73
N THR A 134 28.60 -37.78 -9.57
CA THR A 134 28.68 -39.10 -10.22
C THR A 134 27.55 -40.06 -9.84
N ASP A 135 26.95 -39.90 -8.66
CA ASP A 135 25.88 -40.77 -8.17
C ASP A 135 24.51 -40.38 -8.78
N PHE A 136 24.41 -39.19 -9.38
CA PHE A 136 23.17 -38.62 -9.89
C PHE A 136 23.21 -38.33 -11.41
N SER A 137 23.97 -39.11 -12.18
CA SER A 137 24.16 -38.89 -13.62
C SER A 137 22.94 -39.20 -14.50
N SER A 138 21.93 -39.90 -14.00
CA SER A 138 20.70 -40.21 -14.77
C SER A 138 19.51 -40.53 -13.86
N GLY A 139 18.31 -40.12 -14.26
CA GLY A 139 17.06 -40.51 -13.60
C GLY A 139 16.62 -39.62 -12.43
N PHE A 140 17.25 -38.45 -12.27
CA PHE A 140 16.94 -37.49 -11.20
C PHE A 140 16.57 -36.14 -11.80
N SER A 141 15.44 -35.56 -11.37
CA SER A 141 14.93 -34.28 -11.89
C SER A 141 15.74 -33.06 -11.42
N HIS A 142 16.44 -33.18 -10.29
CA HIS A 142 17.29 -32.12 -9.74
C HIS A 142 18.72 -32.11 -10.31
N SER A 143 19.10 -33.09 -11.14
CA SER A 143 20.46 -33.23 -11.64
C SER A 143 20.53 -33.29 -13.16
N VAL A 144 21.54 -32.63 -13.73
CA VAL A 144 21.80 -32.64 -15.18
C VAL A 144 22.17 -34.05 -15.65
N VAL A 145 21.52 -34.52 -16.71
CA VAL A 145 21.80 -35.85 -17.29
C VAL A 145 23.24 -35.89 -17.82
N GLY A 146 23.97 -36.94 -17.47
CA GLY A 146 25.37 -37.17 -17.87
C GLY A 146 26.39 -36.58 -16.88
N SER A 147 26.29 -35.29 -16.55
CA SER A 147 27.26 -34.64 -15.65
C SER A 147 26.91 -34.78 -14.16
N GLY A 148 25.62 -34.93 -13.83
CA GLY A 148 25.12 -35.10 -12.48
C GLY A 148 25.19 -33.85 -11.60
N ASN A 149 25.48 -32.68 -12.16
CA ASN A 149 25.45 -31.40 -11.44
C ASN A 149 24.06 -31.14 -10.85
N LEU A 150 23.99 -30.64 -9.61
CA LEU A 150 22.73 -30.16 -9.02
C LEU A 150 22.34 -28.84 -9.70
N GLU A 151 21.32 -28.90 -10.55
CA GLU A 151 20.79 -27.74 -11.28
C GLU A 151 19.28 -27.85 -11.37
N ILE A 152 18.62 -26.96 -10.66
CA ILE A 152 17.17 -26.92 -10.52
C ILE A 152 16.69 -25.62 -11.14
N TYR A 153 15.68 -25.70 -12.00
CA TYR A 153 14.98 -24.54 -12.55
C TYR A 153 13.47 -24.81 -12.57
N PHE A 154 12.73 -24.01 -11.81
CA PHE A 154 11.27 -23.98 -11.83
C PHE A 154 10.78 -22.66 -12.39
N PHE A 155 9.72 -22.68 -13.19
CA PHE A 155 9.08 -21.49 -13.71
C PHE A 155 7.56 -21.61 -13.67
N ARG A 156 6.87 -20.47 -13.78
CA ARG A 156 5.42 -20.39 -13.92
C ARG A 156 5.04 -20.30 -15.40
N ASP A 157 4.17 -21.19 -15.86
CA ASP A 157 3.58 -21.09 -17.19
C ASP A 157 2.49 -20.01 -17.26
N ASN A 158 1.88 -19.85 -18.44
CA ASN A 158 0.83 -18.85 -18.69
C ASN A 158 -0.44 -19.08 -17.84
N GLU A 159 -0.65 -20.30 -17.36
CA GLU A 159 -1.75 -20.69 -16.47
C GLU A 159 -1.36 -20.57 -14.98
N LYS A 160 -0.13 -20.08 -14.70
CA LYS A 160 0.49 -19.93 -13.38
C LYS A 160 0.83 -21.25 -12.68
N ASN A 161 0.83 -22.37 -13.40
CA ASN A 161 1.30 -23.66 -12.90
C ASN A 161 2.82 -23.64 -12.75
N ILE A 162 3.33 -24.30 -11.70
CA ILE A 162 4.77 -24.44 -11.50
C ILE A 162 5.28 -25.68 -12.23
N ILE A 163 6.12 -25.45 -13.23
CA ILE A 163 6.75 -26.47 -14.07
C ILE A 163 8.25 -26.48 -13.80
N GLN A 164 8.84 -27.68 -13.80
CA GLN A 164 10.29 -27.85 -13.75
C GLN A 164 10.83 -27.98 -15.17
N GLN A 165 11.82 -27.16 -15.53
CA GLN A 165 12.63 -27.39 -16.72
C GLN A 165 13.87 -28.16 -16.31
N LEU A 166 14.08 -29.32 -16.93
CA LEU A 166 15.32 -30.05 -16.75
C LEU A 166 16.41 -29.33 -17.53
N VAL A 167 17.55 -29.08 -16.88
CA VAL A 167 18.70 -28.46 -17.54
C VAL A 167 19.43 -29.53 -18.36
N ASP A 168 19.53 -29.32 -19.66
CA ASP A 168 20.12 -30.28 -20.59
C ASP A 168 21.65 -30.24 -20.59
N ASN A 169 22.25 -29.07 -20.37
CA ASN A 169 23.68 -28.85 -20.43
C ASN A 169 24.19 -27.92 -19.31
N SER A 170 25.00 -28.48 -18.40
CA SER A 170 25.60 -27.76 -17.27
C SER A 170 26.53 -26.62 -17.68
N GLU A 171 27.07 -26.64 -18.90
CA GLU A 171 27.97 -25.59 -19.39
C GLU A 171 27.26 -24.27 -19.76
N GLU A 172 25.92 -24.26 -19.85
CA GLU A 172 25.17 -23.05 -20.20
C GLU A 172 25.39 -21.90 -19.22
N LYS A 173 25.53 -22.21 -17.92
CA LYS A 173 25.81 -21.21 -16.86
C LYS A 173 27.21 -20.58 -16.96
N HIS A 174 28.08 -21.10 -17.83
CA HIS A 174 29.41 -20.56 -18.12
C HIS A 174 29.49 -19.87 -19.47
N ASN A 175 28.35 -19.66 -20.15
CA ASN A 175 28.33 -19.00 -21.45
C ASN A 175 28.70 -17.51 -21.35
N VAL A 176 29.92 -17.19 -21.76
CA VAL A 176 30.49 -15.83 -21.79
C VAL A 176 30.26 -15.09 -23.10
N THR A 177 29.45 -15.64 -24.02
CA THR A 177 29.12 -14.97 -25.29
C THR A 177 28.46 -13.64 -25.00
N LEU A 178 28.95 -12.58 -25.65
CA LEU A 178 28.43 -11.23 -25.46
C LEU A 178 27.27 -10.96 -26.41
N ASP A 179 26.23 -10.30 -25.91
CA ASP A 179 25.19 -9.69 -26.73
C ASP A 179 25.70 -8.42 -27.43
N GLU A 180 24.82 -7.75 -28.19
CA GLU A 180 25.14 -6.51 -28.90
C GLU A 180 25.51 -5.33 -27.98
N PHE A 181 25.20 -5.43 -26.69
CA PHE A 181 25.46 -4.40 -25.68
C PHE A 181 26.64 -4.78 -24.75
N GLY A 182 27.27 -5.93 -24.97
CA GLY A 182 28.40 -6.40 -24.17
C GLY A 182 28.03 -7.12 -22.87
N ASN A 183 26.77 -7.55 -22.68
CA ASN A 183 26.39 -8.41 -21.55
C ASN A 183 26.63 -9.88 -21.89
N ARG A 184 27.05 -10.68 -20.92
CA ARG A 184 27.26 -12.13 -21.13
C ARG A 184 25.92 -12.87 -21.11
N ALA A 185 25.78 -13.88 -21.96
CA ALA A 185 24.57 -14.71 -22.03
C ALA A 185 24.18 -15.34 -20.68
N ALA A 186 25.18 -15.73 -19.86
CA ALA A 186 24.98 -16.29 -18.53
C ALA A 186 25.20 -15.28 -17.39
N GLU A 187 24.93 -13.99 -17.60
CA GLU A 187 25.14 -12.97 -16.54
C GLU A 187 24.35 -13.26 -15.26
N TRP A 188 23.18 -13.91 -15.40
CA TRP A 188 22.33 -14.41 -14.31
C TRP A 188 23.05 -15.43 -13.39
N TYR A 189 24.17 -16.01 -13.82
CA TYR A 189 25.04 -16.86 -12.99
C TYR A 189 26.38 -16.20 -12.70
N LEU A 190 27.00 -15.65 -13.75
CA LEU A 190 28.39 -15.19 -13.75
C LEU A 190 28.60 -13.96 -12.86
N CYS A 191 27.63 -13.06 -12.73
CA CYS A 191 27.79 -11.86 -11.90
C CYS A 191 28.11 -12.22 -10.44
N SER A 192 27.32 -13.11 -9.84
CA SER A 192 27.52 -13.54 -8.45
C SER A 192 28.73 -14.47 -8.28
N LYS A 193 29.11 -15.21 -9.33
CA LYS A 193 30.35 -16.00 -9.35
C LYS A 193 31.61 -15.13 -9.31
N ASP A 194 31.63 -14.06 -10.11
CA ASP A 194 32.80 -13.19 -10.23
C ASP A 194 32.94 -12.25 -9.02
N THR A 195 31.83 -11.70 -8.53
CA THR A 195 31.83 -10.70 -7.47
C THR A 195 31.76 -11.28 -6.06
N LEU A 196 31.32 -12.54 -5.94
CA LEU A 196 30.97 -13.20 -4.66
C LEU A 196 29.92 -12.41 -3.86
N LYS A 197 29.09 -11.62 -4.54
CA LYS A 197 28.01 -10.81 -3.96
C LYS A 197 26.69 -11.09 -4.65
N PRO A 198 25.55 -10.82 -4.00
CA PRO A 198 24.27 -10.82 -4.68
C PRO A 198 24.28 -9.83 -5.86
N CYS A 199 23.64 -10.21 -6.96
CA CYS A 199 23.56 -9.41 -8.18
C CYS A 199 22.12 -9.34 -8.71
N ILE A 200 21.72 -8.18 -9.22
CA ILE A 200 20.55 -8.06 -10.10
C ILE A 200 21.01 -7.88 -11.54
N SER A 201 20.51 -8.72 -12.46
CA SER A 201 20.85 -8.62 -13.88
C SER A 201 20.27 -7.35 -14.51
N ASN A 202 20.75 -6.97 -15.70
CA ASN A 202 20.00 -6.03 -16.53
C ASN A 202 18.66 -6.66 -16.97
N PRO A 203 17.63 -5.87 -17.27
CA PRO A 203 16.41 -6.35 -17.93
C PRO A 203 16.73 -7.06 -19.24
N TYR A 204 16.18 -8.26 -19.44
CA TYR A 204 16.32 -9.03 -20.67
C TYR A 204 14.99 -9.69 -21.06
N LYS A 205 14.84 -9.98 -22.34
CA LYS A 205 13.70 -10.74 -22.86
C LYS A 205 14.05 -12.22 -22.86
N TYR A 206 13.19 -13.04 -22.28
CA TYR A 206 13.40 -14.49 -22.18
C TYR A 206 12.18 -15.24 -22.67
N GLU A 207 12.40 -16.23 -23.53
CA GLU A 207 11.37 -17.12 -24.04
C GLU A 207 11.14 -18.26 -23.04
N ILE A 208 10.09 -18.14 -22.23
CA ILE A 208 9.77 -19.12 -21.18
C ILE A 208 9.23 -20.42 -21.80
N THR A 209 8.36 -20.28 -22.80
CA THR A 209 7.87 -21.40 -23.63
C THR A 209 7.87 -20.97 -25.09
N PRO A 210 7.94 -21.90 -26.06
CA PRO A 210 7.95 -21.55 -27.47
C PRO A 210 6.78 -20.63 -27.86
N GLY A 211 7.09 -19.41 -28.29
CA GLY A 211 6.11 -18.37 -28.62
C GLY A 211 5.66 -17.46 -27.46
N TYR A 212 6.17 -17.66 -26.25
CA TYR A 212 5.90 -16.81 -25.08
C TYR A 212 7.19 -16.22 -24.51
N THR A 213 7.41 -14.94 -24.78
CA THR A 213 8.55 -14.16 -24.30
C THR A 213 8.09 -13.14 -23.27
N GLU A 214 8.80 -13.06 -22.14
CA GLU A 214 8.58 -12.04 -21.12
C GLU A 214 9.84 -11.21 -20.87
N LEU A 215 9.62 -9.97 -20.45
CA LEU A 215 10.67 -9.08 -19.96
C LEU A 215 10.89 -9.38 -18.48
N MET A 216 12.11 -9.74 -18.11
CA MET A 216 12.44 -10.10 -16.73
C MET A 216 13.81 -9.60 -16.30
N THR A 217 14.09 -9.73 -15.01
CA THR A 217 15.41 -9.55 -14.41
C THR A 217 15.66 -10.66 -13.41
N SER A 218 16.91 -11.10 -13.27
CA SER A 218 17.29 -12.13 -12.30
C SER A 218 17.77 -11.51 -11.01
N LEU A 219 17.23 -11.98 -9.88
CA LEU A 219 17.63 -11.67 -8.51
C LEU A 219 18.52 -12.80 -8.00
N VAL A 220 19.84 -12.61 -8.05
CA VAL A 220 20.81 -13.70 -7.88
C VAL A 220 21.56 -13.55 -6.56
N VAL A 221 21.75 -14.67 -5.86
CA VAL A 221 22.51 -14.73 -4.60
C VAL A 221 23.54 -15.86 -4.69
N PRO A 222 24.83 -15.59 -4.44
CA PRO A 222 25.85 -16.62 -4.40
C PRO A 222 25.67 -17.51 -3.17
N VAL A 223 25.81 -18.82 -3.36
CA VAL A 223 25.98 -19.79 -2.28
C VAL A 223 27.47 -19.85 -1.97
N ILE A 224 27.85 -19.32 -0.81
CA ILE A 224 29.23 -19.31 -0.34
C ILE A 224 29.29 -20.16 0.92
N ALA A 225 30.08 -21.24 0.88
CA ALA A 225 30.26 -22.14 2.00
C ALA A 225 31.75 -22.37 2.25
N ASN A 226 32.19 -22.17 3.49
CA ASN A 226 33.60 -22.23 3.88
C ASN A 226 34.51 -21.26 3.09
N GLY A 227 33.99 -20.08 2.74
CA GLY A 227 34.71 -19.05 1.97
C GLY A 227 34.88 -19.36 0.48
N GLU A 228 34.27 -20.45 -0.02
CA GLU A 228 34.32 -20.87 -1.41
C GLU A 228 32.96 -20.70 -2.09
N PHE A 229 32.97 -20.21 -3.33
CA PHE A 229 31.77 -20.18 -4.18
C PHE A 229 31.33 -21.59 -4.56
N ARG A 230 30.09 -21.94 -4.26
CA ARG A 230 29.51 -23.26 -4.55
C ARG A 230 28.54 -23.24 -5.73
N GLY A 231 27.92 -22.11 -5.99
CA GLY A 231 26.85 -21.97 -6.97
C GLY A 231 26.03 -20.72 -6.68
N VAL A 232 24.85 -20.63 -7.29
CA VAL A 232 23.89 -19.55 -7.06
C VAL A 232 22.51 -20.09 -6.76
N VAL A 233 21.73 -19.28 -6.04
CA VAL A 233 20.27 -19.37 -6.05
C VAL A 233 19.77 -18.07 -6.65
N GLY A 234 18.84 -18.17 -7.59
CA GLY A 234 18.23 -16.99 -8.19
C GLY A 234 16.74 -17.13 -8.36
N ALA A 235 16.09 -16.00 -8.61
CA ALA A 235 14.68 -15.92 -8.96
C ALA A 235 14.48 -14.84 -10.02
N ASP A 236 13.69 -15.12 -11.04
CA ASP A 236 13.42 -14.13 -12.09
C ASP A 236 12.15 -13.34 -11.76
N LEU A 237 12.25 -12.02 -11.79
CA LEU A 237 11.14 -11.10 -11.58
C LEU A 237 10.60 -10.63 -12.94
N ASN A 238 9.32 -10.87 -13.19
CA ASN A 238 8.62 -10.39 -14.37
C ASN A 238 8.42 -8.87 -14.29
N LEU A 239 8.99 -8.12 -15.24
CA LEU A 239 9.03 -6.65 -15.23
C LEU A 239 7.77 -5.91 -15.74
N PRO A 240 6.77 -6.50 -16.42
CA PRO A 240 5.48 -5.86 -16.69
C PRO A 240 4.80 -5.28 -15.45
N ILE A 241 5.05 -5.84 -14.26
CA ILE A 241 4.57 -5.23 -13.00
C ILE A 241 5.16 -3.83 -12.78
N LEU A 242 6.40 -3.57 -13.23
CA LEU A 242 7.02 -2.23 -13.18
C LEU A 242 6.45 -1.33 -14.29
N GLN A 243 6.14 -1.89 -15.47
CA GLN A 243 5.44 -1.16 -16.54
C GLN A 243 4.07 -0.67 -16.06
N GLU A 244 3.30 -1.49 -15.34
CA GLU A 244 2.03 -1.09 -14.74
C GLU A 244 2.19 0.09 -13.75
N LYS A 245 3.22 0.06 -12.90
CA LYS A 245 3.54 1.17 -11.99
C LYS A 245 3.92 2.44 -12.75
N ALA A 246 4.72 2.32 -13.80
CA ALA A 246 5.12 3.44 -14.64
C ALA A 246 3.91 4.09 -15.36
N LEU A 247 3.01 3.26 -15.92
CA LEU A 247 1.77 3.70 -16.57
C LEU A 247 0.81 4.36 -15.57
N ALA A 248 0.67 3.81 -14.37
CA ALA A 248 -0.14 4.40 -13.31
C ALA A 248 0.39 5.78 -12.88
N LEU A 249 1.72 5.92 -12.75
CA LEU A 249 2.34 7.21 -12.44
C LEU A 249 2.07 8.23 -13.54
N LYS A 250 2.28 7.85 -14.82
CA LYS A 250 1.97 8.68 -15.98
C LYS A 250 0.52 9.16 -15.95
N ALA A 251 -0.43 8.25 -15.79
CA ALA A 251 -1.86 8.59 -15.74
C ALA A 251 -2.20 9.57 -14.60
N SER A 252 -1.47 9.50 -13.48
CA SER A 252 -1.69 10.38 -12.32
C SER A 252 -1.08 11.78 -12.45
N LEU A 253 -0.34 12.05 -13.53
CA LEU A 253 0.41 13.29 -13.75
C LEU A 253 -0.09 14.01 -15.00
N TYR A 254 -0.74 15.16 -14.80
CA TYR A 254 -1.12 16.13 -15.84
C TYR A 254 -1.84 15.50 -17.05
N ASP A 255 -2.93 14.77 -16.79
CA ASP A 255 -3.75 14.09 -17.82
C ASP A 255 -2.95 13.11 -18.69
N GLY A 256 -1.93 12.46 -18.13
CA GLY A 256 -1.08 11.52 -18.86
C GLY A 256 0.02 12.16 -19.69
N ASN A 257 0.21 13.48 -19.62
CA ASN A 257 1.28 14.21 -20.33
C ASN A 257 2.62 14.12 -19.58
N ALA A 258 3.00 12.88 -19.28
CA ALA A 258 4.24 12.53 -18.61
C ALA A 258 4.87 11.32 -19.29
N SER A 259 6.19 11.24 -19.22
CA SER A 259 7.00 10.10 -19.62
C SER A 259 7.62 9.49 -18.38
N VAL A 260 7.47 8.18 -18.18
CA VAL A 260 8.02 7.47 -17.02
C VAL A 260 8.88 6.32 -17.52
N LEU A 261 10.12 6.27 -17.04
CA LEU A 261 11.09 5.22 -17.33
C LEU A 261 11.59 4.62 -16.03
N VAL A 262 11.81 3.30 -16.01
CA VAL A 262 12.55 2.61 -14.96
C VAL A 262 13.82 2.07 -15.58
N VAL A 263 14.96 2.41 -14.99
CA VAL A 263 16.28 2.16 -15.56
C VAL A 263 17.13 1.37 -14.57
N SER A 264 17.78 0.32 -15.06
CA SER A 264 18.74 -0.46 -14.27
C SER A 264 19.99 0.35 -13.91
N GLN A 265 20.80 -0.17 -13.00
CA GLN A 265 22.08 0.41 -12.60
C GLN A 265 23.05 0.59 -13.77
N SER A 266 22.92 -0.23 -14.82
CA SER A 266 23.75 -0.16 -16.03
C SER A 266 23.11 0.66 -17.15
N GLY A 267 21.95 1.29 -16.91
CA GLY A 267 21.27 2.12 -17.89
C GLY A 267 20.27 1.40 -18.79
N PHE A 268 19.80 0.18 -18.46
CA PHE A 268 18.86 -0.56 -19.30
C PHE A 268 17.41 -0.32 -18.88
N LEU A 269 16.50 -0.22 -19.86
CA LEU A 269 15.08 0.07 -19.59
C LEU A 269 14.33 -1.19 -19.10
N ALA A 270 13.84 -1.12 -17.87
CA ALA A 270 12.95 -2.10 -17.25
C ALA A 270 11.46 -1.76 -17.45
N ALA A 271 11.13 -0.48 -17.60
CA ALA A 271 9.80 0.02 -17.94
C ALA A 271 9.93 1.33 -18.75
N ALA A 272 9.01 1.58 -19.68
CA ALA A 272 8.98 2.78 -20.50
C ALA A 272 7.56 3.07 -21.01
N THR A 273 6.99 4.24 -20.70
CA THR A 273 5.57 4.54 -21.03
C THR A 273 5.31 5.11 -22.43
N ASP A 274 6.31 5.69 -23.09
CA ASP A 274 6.19 6.28 -24.44
C ASP A 274 7.03 5.56 -25.49
N GLN A 275 7.93 4.68 -25.05
CA GLN A 275 8.99 4.07 -25.85
C GLN A 275 9.14 2.59 -25.48
N GLU A 276 8.04 1.83 -25.50
CA GLU A 276 8.03 0.41 -25.13
C GLU A 276 8.94 -0.45 -26.03
N GLU A 277 9.22 0.00 -27.26
CA GLU A 277 10.20 -0.63 -28.15
C GLU A 277 11.64 -0.60 -27.59
N GLY A 278 11.92 0.32 -26.66
CA GLY A 278 13.20 0.46 -25.96
C GLY A 278 13.38 -0.47 -24.76
N LEU A 279 12.39 -1.27 -24.37
CA LEU A 279 12.50 -2.20 -23.24
C LEU A 279 13.63 -3.21 -23.45
N ALA A 280 14.42 -3.47 -22.39
CA ALA A 280 15.67 -4.25 -22.40
C ALA A 280 16.80 -3.65 -23.26
N ARG A 281 16.74 -2.36 -23.60
CA ARG A 281 17.81 -1.67 -24.33
C ARG A 281 18.40 -0.53 -23.49
N PRO A 282 19.64 -0.07 -23.78
CA PRO A 282 20.23 1.07 -23.09
C PRO A 282 19.41 2.35 -23.29
N ILE A 283 19.22 3.12 -22.22
CA ILE A 283 18.52 4.42 -22.25
C ILE A 283 19.13 5.40 -23.24
N ALA A 284 20.43 5.29 -23.54
CA ALA A 284 21.12 6.12 -24.52
C ALA A 284 20.57 6.01 -25.94
N GLU A 285 19.90 4.90 -26.28
CA GLU A 285 19.23 4.74 -27.58
C GLU A 285 17.86 5.45 -27.63
N VAL A 286 17.28 5.75 -26.46
CA VAL A 286 15.95 6.36 -26.33
C VAL A 286 16.05 7.84 -26.01
N ILE A 287 17.01 8.25 -25.17
CA ILE A 287 17.25 9.64 -24.77
C ILE A 287 18.71 10.03 -25.03
N GLN A 288 18.91 11.01 -25.90
CA GLN A 288 20.24 11.51 -26.27
C GLN A 288 21.03 12.03 -25.06
N ASP A 289 20.40 12.82 -24.19
CA ASP A 289 21.02 13.42 -22.99
C ASP A 289 20.94 12.51 -21.74
N SER A 290 20.76 11.21 -21.94
CA SER A 290 20.54 10.23 -20.86
C SER A 290 21.63 10.26 -19.78
N ARG A 291 22.89 10.50 -20.14
CA ARG A 291 24.00 10.55 -19.17
C ARG A 291 23.84 11.65 -18.13
N GLU A 292 23.33 12.82 -18.54
CA GLU A 292 23.07 13.91 -17.61
C GLU A 292 21.90 13.58 -16.69
N LEU A 293 20.85 12.94 -17.23
CA LEU A 293 19.71 12.45 -16.45
C LEU A 293 20.13 11.43 -15.39
N LEU A 294 20.92 10.42 -15.76
CA LEU A 294 21.32 9.37 -14.81
C LEU A 294 22.17 9.93 -13.63
N ASN A 295 22.88 11.04 -13.85
CA ASN A 295 23.67 11.72 -12.81
C ASN A 295 22.83 12.57 -11.85
N LEU A 296 21.53 12.77 -12.13
CA LEU A 296 20.61 13.48 -11.23
C LEU A 296 20.11 12.61 -10.08
N SER A 297 20.27 11.28 -10.15
CA SER A 297 19.84 10.39 -9.06
C SER A 297 20.48 10.77 -7.73
N GLY A 298 19.67 10.77 -6.67
CA GLY A 298 20.09 11.20 -5.33
C GLY A 298 20.18 12.71 -5.14
N GLN A 299 19.87 13.52 -6.15
CA GLN A 299 19.75 14.98 -6.02
C GLN A 299 18.27 15.39 -5.98
N GLU A 300 17.90 16.28 -5.05
CA GLU A 300 16.57 16.92 -5.04
C GLU A 300 16.43 18.00 -6.12
N LYS A 301 16.95 17.75 -7.33
CA LYS A 301 16.95 18.72 -8.43
C LYS A 301 16.18 18.18 -9.62
N SER A 302 15.43 19.07 -10.27
CA SER A 302 14.83 18.86 -11.58
C SER A 302 15.79 19.36 -12.67
N MET A 303 15.66 18.84 -13.88
CA MET A 303 16.40 19.31 -15.05
C MET A 303 15.44 19.51 -16.22
N ILE A 304 15.61 20.59 -16.97
CA ILE A 304 14.84 20.82 -18.20
C ILE A 304 15.68 20.38 -19.37
N ILE A 305 15.13 19.50 -20.20
CA ILE A 305 15.71 19.10 -21.49
C ILE A 305 14.62 19.24 -22.55
N GLY A 306 14.81 20.17 -23.49
CA GLY A 306 13.77 20.56 -24.43
C GLY A 306 12.56 21.16 -23.72
N ASN A 307 11.39 20.53 -23.87
CA ASN A 307 10.13 20.92 -23.23
C ASN A 307 9.73 20.03 -22.04
N LEU A 308 10.61 19.11 -21.64
CA LEU A 308 10.34 18.16 -20.56
C LEU A 308 11.11 18.56 -19.31
N LEU A 309 10.40 18.63 -18.19
CA LEU A 309 10.97 18.77 -16.85
C LEU A 309 11.17 17.38 -16.24
N TYR A 310 12.42 16.96 -16.13
CA TYR A 310 12.81 15.65 -15.64
C TYR A 310 13.08 15.63 -14.14
N PHE A 311 12.62 14.56 -13.50
CA PHE A 311 12.87 14.19 -12.12
C PHE A 311 13.44 12.79 -12.10
N VAL A 312 14.49 12.58 -11.31
CA VAL A 312 15.12 11.26 -11.17
C VAL A 312 15.07 10.85 -9.71
N ARG A 313 14.65 9.62 -9.46
CA ARG A 313 14.54 9.05 -8.12
C ARG A 313 15.26 7.72 -7.99
N PRO A 314 16.04 7.52 -6.92
CA PRO A 314 16.74 6.27 -6.69
C PRO A 314 15.76 5.18 -6.28
N ILE A 315 15.97 3.98 -6.81
CA ILE A 315 15.30 2.73 -6.44
C ILE A 315 16.38 1.86 -5.80
N LYS A 316 16.40 1.81 -4.47
CA LYS A 316 17.44 1.10 -3.72
C LYS A 316 17.14 -0.40 -3.62
N ILE A 317 18.10 -1.22 -4.02
CA ILE A 317 18.01 -2.69 -3.95
C ILE A 317 18.94 -3.16 -2.83
N ASN A 318 18.39 -3.42 -1.66
CA ASN A 318 19.15 -3.59 -0.43
C ASN A 318 20.06 -4.83 -0.44
N VAL A 319 19.62 -5.91 -1.09
CA VAL A 319 20.33 -7.20 -1.08
C VAL A 319 21.61 -7.15 -1.92
N SER A 320 21.55 -6.58 -3.13
CA SER A 320 22.73 -6.43 -3.99
C SER A 320 23.53 -5.14 -3.72
N GLY A 321 22.86 -4.13 -3.17
CA GLY A 321 23.42 -2.78 -2.98
C GLY A 321 23.40 -1.93 -4.25
N ASP A 322 22.75 -2.42 -5.32
CA ASP A 322 22.57 -1.67 -6.56
C ASP A 322 21.49 -0.59 -6.39
N GLU A 323 21.59 0.46 -7.21
CA GLU A 323 20.60 1.53 -7.29
C GLU A 323 20.08 1.63 -8.73
N TRP A 324 18.81 1.30 -8.91
CA TRP A 324 18.06 1.56 -10.14
C TRP A 324 17.49 2.97 -10.08
N GLN A 325 16.94 3.47 -11.18
CA GLN A 325 16.46 4.84 -11.26
C GLN A 325 15.07 4.91 -11.90
N LEU A 326 14.18 5.65 -11.26
CA LEU A 326 12.91 6.09 -11.84
C LEU A 326 13.14 7.48 -12.45
N ILE A 327 12.87 7.62 -13.74
CA ILE A 327 12.98 8.89 -14.46
C ILE A 327 11.58 9.32 -14.90
N VAL A 328 11.19 10.53 -14.53
CA VAL A 328 9.87 11.10 -14.84
C VAL A 328 10.06 12.41 -15.58
N GLY A 329 9.66 12.47 -16.84
CA GLY A 329 9.67 13.67 -17.68
C GLY A 329 8.26 14.25 -17.79
N ILE A 330 8.06 15.50 -17.39
CA ILE A 330 6.76 16.18 -17.45
C ILE A 330 6.75 17.20 -18.57
N ASN A 331 5.73 17.17 -19.42
CA ASN A 331 5.54 18.19 -20.44
C ASN A 331 5.18 19.53 -19.77
N LEU A 332 6.10 20.50 -19.85
CA LEU A 332 5.95 21.76 -19.13
C LEU A 332 4.78 22.57 -19.67
N ASP A 333 4.53 22.57 -20.98
CA ASP A 333 3.38 23.25 -21.57
C ASP A 333 2.05 22.68 -21.07
N ALA A 334 1.95 21.36 -20.96
CA ALA A 334 0.76 20.69 -20.42
C ALA A 334 0.56 21.02 -18.93
N ALA A 335 1.63 20.96 -18.14
CA ALA A 335 1.59 21.25 -16.71
C ALA A 335 1.32 22.74 -16.40
N MET A 336 1.75 23.65 -17.28
CA MET A 336 1.58 25.10 -17.14
C MET A 336 0.30 25.65 -17.80
N LYS A 337 -0.56 24.80 -18.38
CA LYS A 337 -1.86 25.21 -18.95
C LYS A 337 -2.66 26.16 -18.04
N PRO A 338 -2.78 25.95 -16.71
CA PRO A 338 -3.48 26.87 -15.83
C PRO A 338 -2.86 28.28 -15.81
N VAL A 339 -1.53 28.38 -15.87
CA VAL A 339 -0.81 29.67 -15.90
C VAL A 339 -1.07 30.40 -17.22
N ASN A 340 -1.05 29.67 -18.35
CA ASN A 340 -1.31 30.26 -19.66
C ASN A 340 -2.73 30.82 -19.74
N HIS A 341 -3.72 30.10 -19.19
CA HIS A 341 -5.10 30.57 -19.12
C HIS A 341 -5.22 31.85 -18.27
N ILE A 342 -4.63 31.86 -17.06
CA ILE A 342 -4.61 33.03 -16.18
C ILE A 342 -3.89 34.21 -16.86
N SER A 343 -2.77 33.97 -17.54
CA SER A 343 -2.04 35.04 -18.25
C SER A 343 -2.90 35.69 -19.32
N THR A 344 -3.67 34.88 -20.07
CA THR A 344 -4.56 35.37 -21.13
C THR A 344 -5.70 36.20 -20.54
N GLU A 345 -6.31 35.73 -19.44
CA GLU A 345 -7.35 36.49 -18.73
C GLU A 345 -6.81 37.82 -18.16
N ILE A 346 -5.58 37.83 -17.63
CA ILE A 346 -4.94 39.05 -17.13
C ILE A 346 -4.71 40.02 -18.30
N SER A 347 -4.16 39.57 -19.42
CA SER A 347 -3.92 40.42 -20.60
C SER A 347 -5.23 41.04 -21.11
N GLU A 348 -6.31 40.25 -21.20
CA GLU A 348 -7.64 40.75 -21.61
C GLU A 348 -8.19 41.80 -20.62
N ARG A 349 -8.02 41.59 -19.31
CA ARG A 349 -8.44 42.55 -18.28
C ARG A 349 -7.62 43.83 -18.33
N VAL A 350 -6.30 43.75 -18.56
CA VAL A 350 -5.43 44.91 -18.73
C VAL A 350 -5.86 45.72 -19.96
N GLU A 351 -6.15 45.08 -21.09
CA GLU A 351 -6.67 45.77 -22.28
C GLU A 351 -8.03 46.45 -22.03
N GLN A 352 -8.94 45.80 -21.29
CA GLN A 352 -10.23 46.39 -20.90
C GLN A 352 -10.07 47.62 -19.99
N ILE A 353 -9.11 47.59 -19.07
CA ILE A 353 -8.80 48.74 -18.19
C ILE A 353 -8.18 49.88 -19.00
N LEU A 354 -7.22 49.57 -19.88
CA LEU A 354 -6.55 50.58 -20.72
C LEU A 354 -7.52 51.25 -21.70
N THR A 355 -8.44 50.49 -22.32
CA THR A 355 -9.48 51.04 -23.21
C THR A 355 -10.47 51.92 -22.44
N SER A 356 -10.85 51.52 -21.23
CA SER A 356 -11.71 52.31 -20.34
C SER A 356 -11.03 53.62 -19.88
N PHE A 357 -9.75 53.58 -19.51
CA PHE A 357 -8.96 54.76 -19.19
C PHE A 357 -8.76 55.68 -20.39
N PHE A 358 -8.55 55.13 -21.58
CA PHE A 358 -8.45 55.91 -22.82
C PHE A 358 -9.77 56.63 -23.14
N ALA A 359 -10.91 55.94 -23.02
CA ALA A 359 -12.24 56.53 -23.20
C ALA A 359 -12.52 57.63 -22.17
N LEU A 360 -12.20 57.38 -20.89
CA LEU A 360 -12.38 58.35 -19.81
C LEU A 360 -11.45 59.59 -19.97
N ALA A 361 -10.21 59.38 -20.42
CA ALA A 361 -9.27 60.48 -20.71
C ALA A 361 -9.74 61.36 -21.88
N ILE A 362 -10.34 60.77 -22.91
CA ILE A 362 -10.94 61.52 -24.03
C ILE A 362 -12.15 62.33 -23.54
N ILE A 363 -13.07 61.70 -22.81
CA ILE A 363 -14.29 62.36 -22.32
C ILE A 363 -13.93 63.51 -21.37
N SER A 364 -13.01 63.29 -20.43
CA SER A 364 -12.56 64.33 -19.48
C SER A 364 -11.80 65.48 -20.16
N THR A 365 -10.97 65.21 -21.17
CA THR A 365 -10.28 66.25 -21.96
C THR A 365 -11.27 67.08 -22.78
N ILE A 366 -12.28 66.44 -23.38
CA ILE A 366 -13.35 67.13 -24.12
C ILE A 366 -14.17 68.02 -23.18
N LEU A 367 -14.59 67.49 -22.02
CA LEU A 367 -15.32 68.26 -21.01
C LEU A 367 -14.49 69.44 -20.50
N ALA A 368 -13.20 69.26 -20.20
CA ALA A 368 -12.33 70.34 -19.75
C ALA A 368 -12.13 71.44 -20.81
N LEU A 369 -12.01 71.09 -22.09
CA LEU A 369 -11.95 72.05 -23.20
C LEU A 369 -13.26 72.83 -23.39
N ILE A 370 -14.40 72.17 -23.17
CA ILE A 370 -15.73 72.79 -23.15
C ILE A 370 -15.84 73.79 -21.98
N PHE A 371 -15.40 73.41 -20.78
CA PHE A 371 -15.40 74.28 -19.61
C PHE A 371 -14.48 75.50 -19.77
N VAL A 372 -13.28 75.35 -20.32
CA VAL A 372 -12.37 76.49 -20.61
C VAL A 372 -12.97 77.46 -21.64
N ASN A 373 -13.69 76.95 -22.65
CA ASN A 373 -14.38 77.78 -23.64
C ASN A 373 -15.57 78.57 -23.02
N ILE A 374 -16.33 77.93 -22.12
CA ILE A 374 -17.47 78.55 -21.41
C ILE A 374 -16.96 79.60 -20.39
N PHE A 375 -15.91 79.30 -19.63
CA PHE A 375 -15.31 80.19 -18.63
C PHE A 375 -14.82 81.51 -19.22
N THR A 376 -14.32 81.48 -20.46
CA THR A 376 -13.64 82.63 -21.04
C THR A 376 -14.58 83.64 -21.70
N ARG A 377 -15.82 83.24 -22.04
CA ARG A 377 -16.85 84.13 -22.58
C ARG A 377 -17.76 84.75 -21.50
N SER A 378 -17.85 84.13 -20.32
CA SER A 378 -18.87 84.45 -19.31
C SER A 378 -18.43 85.46 -18.24
N ILE A 379 -17.13 85.70 -18.04
CA ILE A 379 -16.62 86.27 -16.77
C ILE A 379 -16.37 87.80 -16.75
N ILE A 380 -16.09 88.47 -17.87
CA ILE A 380 -15.45 89.81 -17.75
C ILE A 380 -16.41 90.99 -17.51
N LYS A 381 -17.74 90.88 -17.63
CA LYS A 381 -18.60 92.07 -17.46
C LYS A 381 -19.90 91.99 -16.63
N PRO A 382 -20.63 90.87 -16.51
CA PRO A 382 -21.84 90.82 -15.67
C PRO A 382 -21.61 90.30 -14.24
N VAL A 383 -20.45 89.68 -13.97
CA VAL A 383 -20.12 88.98 -12.71
C VAL A 383 -20.24 89.86 -11.47
N LYS A 384 -20.04 91.18 -11.60
CA LYS A 384 -20.06 92.09 -10.46
C LYS A 384 -21.46 92.37 -9.89
N THR A 385 -22.53 92.18 -10.67
CA THR A 385 -23.88 92.60 -10.24
C THR A 385 -24.74 91.42 -9.74
N VAL A 386 -24.38 90.18 -10.05
CA VAL A 386 -25.07 88.97 -9.55
C VAL A 386 -24.49 88.49 -8.21
N ALA A 387 -23.20 88.74 -7.97
CA ALA A 387 -22.53 88.41 -6.71
C ALA A 387 -23.22 89.06 -5.48
N ASP A 388 -23.70 90.29 -5.62
CA ASP A 388 -24.35 91.03 -4.53
C ASP A 388 -25.75 90.49 -4.19
N LYS A 389 -26.44 89.81 -5.13
CA LYS A 389 -27.75 89.19 -4.90
C LYS A 389 -27.67 87.74 -4.39
N MET A 390 -26.58 87.01 -4.68
CA MET A 390 -26.34 85.68 -4.10
C MET A 390 -25.89 85.74 -2.64
N ALA A 391 -25.21 86.82 -2.22
CA ALA A 391 -24.88 87.05 -0.81
C ALA A 391 -26.12 87.22 0.09
N GLU A 392 -27.24 87.69 -0.49
CA GLU A 392 -28.52 87.90 0.22
C GLU A 392 -29.30 86.58 0.44
N LEU A 393 -29.16 85.60 -0.47
CA LEU A 393 -29.78 84.25 -0.36
C LEU A 393 -29.00 83.29 0.56
N ALA A 394 -27.70 83.49 0.75
CA ALA A 394 -26.90 82.73 1.71
C ALA A 394 -27.18 83.10 3.18
N GLY A 395 -27.83 84.25 3.44
CA GLY A 395 -28.10 84.77 4.79
C GLY A 395 -29.41 84.30 5.43
N GLN A 396 -30.34 83.68 4.67
CA GLN A 396 -31.66 83.25 5.18
C GLN A 396 -31.92 81.75 4.96
N GLY A 397 -31.36 80.91 5.83
CA GLY A 397 -31.98 79.64 6.23
C GLY A 397 -32.20 78.53 5.20
N GLY A 398 -31.71 78.64 3.95
CA GLY A 398 -31.81 77.55 2.97
C GLY A 398 -33.23 77.24 2.48
N ASP A 399 -34.08 78.27 2.34
CA ASP A 399 -35.44 78.11 1.79
C ASP A 399 -35.41 77.96 0.26
N LEU A 400 -35.40 76.71 -0.22
CA LEU A 400 -35.40 76.36 -1.64
C LEU A 400 -36.79 76.48 -2.29
N THR A 401 -37.77 77.09 -1.63
CA THR A 401 -39.11 77.34 -2.20
C THR A 401 -39.24 78.68 -2.95
N GLN A 402 -38.24 79.55 -2.81
CA GLN A 402 -38.20 80.87 -3.44
C GLN A 402 -37.77 80.78 -4.91
N GLU A 403 -38.37 81.58 -5.78
CA GLU A 403 -38.03 81.65 -7.21
C GLU A 403 -37.31 82.97 -7.51
N LEU A 404 -36.18 82.90 -8.21
CA LEU A 404 -35.52 84.09 -8.72
C LEU A 404 -36.23 84.52 -10.01
N GLN A 405 -36.79 85.74 -10.03
CA GLN A 405 -37.45 86.32 -11.20
C GLN A 405 -36.70 87.58 -11.68
N VAL A 406 -36.14 87.54 -12.89
CA VAL A 406 -35.43 88.65 -13.53
C VAL A 406 -36.06 88.93 -14.89
N HIS A 407 -36.32 90.21 -15.23
CA HIS A 407 -37.13 90.61 -16.40
C HIS A 407 -36.43 91.55 -17.39
N SER A 408 -35.09 91.56 -17.48
CA SER A 408 -34.41 92.29 -18.57
C SER A 408 -33.12 91.62 -19.06
N HIS A 409 -32.87 91.71 -20.37
CA HIS A 409 -31.83 91.04 -21.18
C HIS A 409 -31.92 89.50 -21.17
N SER A 410 -31.85 88.87 -22.35
CA SER A 410 -32.08 87.43 -22.54
C SER A 410 -31.10 86.54 -21.77
N GLU A 411 -29.90 87.02 -21.48
CA GLU A 411 -28.85 86.32 -20.75
C GLU A 411 -29.13 86.28 -19.24
N LEU A 412 -29.78 87.30 -18.67
CA LEU A 412 -30.16 87.34 -17.25
C LEU A 412 -31.48 86.59 -17.00
N ILE A 413 -32.39 86.57 -17.98
CA ILE A 413 -33.56 85.68 -17.99
C ILE A 413 -33.10 84.21 -18.06
N SER A 414 -32.09 83.90 -18.90
CA SER A 414 -31.49 82.55 -18.96
C SER A 414 -30.79 82.15 -17.65
N LEU A 415 -30.15 83.09 -16.94
CA LEU A 415 -29.53 82.83 -15.64
C LEU A 415 -30.57 82.57 -14.53
N SER A 416 -31.70 83.28 -14.56
CA SER A 416 -32.86 83.04 -13.69
C SER A 416 -33.42 81.62 -13.90
N HIS A 417 -33.58 81.19 -15.16
CA HIS A 417 -34.03 79.84 -15.49
C HIS A 417 -33.00 78.76 -15.10
N ALA A 418 -31.71 78.98 -15.35
CA ALA A 418 -30.65 78.05 -14.97
C ALA A 418 -30.53 77.90 -13.43
N PHE A 419 -30.71 78.98 -12.67
CA PHE A 419 -30.73 78.94 -11.21
C PHE A 419 -31.95 78.18 -10.68
N ASN A 420 -33.13 78.39 -11.25
CA ASN A 420 -34.33 77.65 -10.88
C ASN A 420 -34.23 76.15 -11.26
N GLN A 421 -33.55 75.80 -12.37
CA GLN A 421 -33.23 74.40 -12.71
C GLN A 421 -32.21 73.77 -11.75
N PHE A 422 -31.15 74.51 -11.37
CA PHE A 422 -30.19 74.06 -10.37
C PHE A 422 -30.86 73.79 -9.01
N ARG A 423 -31.75 74.69 -8.57
CA ARG A 423 -32.57 74.52 -7.36
C ARG A 423 -33.42 73.26 -7.42
N GLU A 424 -34.11 73.01 -8.53
CA GLU A 424 -34.91 71.78 -8.69
C GLU A 424 -34.04 70.53 -8.67
N LYS A 425 -32.83 70.59 -9.24
CA LYS A 425 -31.89 69.47 -9.19
C LYS A 425 -31.34 69.20 -7.79
N VAL A 426 -31.08 70.24 -7.00
CA VAL A 426 -30.71 70.11 -5.57
C VAL A 426 -31.87 69.51 -4.77
N ARG A 427 -33.11 69.89 -5.08
CA ARG A 427 -34.31 69.32 -4.46
C ARG A 427 -34.46 67.83 -4.78
N GLU A 428 -34.29 67.42 -6.03
CA GLU A 428 -34.29 65.99 -6.43
C GLU A 428 -33.20 65.19 -5.72
N LEU A 429 -31.97 65.72 -5.61
CA LEU A 429 -30.86 65.06 -4.93
C LEU A 429 -31.10 64.92 -3.41
N LEU A 430 -31.71 65.92 -2.77
CA LEU A 430 -32.09 65.85 -1.35
C LEU A 430 -33.19 64.83 -1.09
N GLU A 431 -34.19 64.72 -1.97
CA GLU A 431 -35.22 63.67 -1.87
C GLU A 431 -34.64 62.27 -2.14
N GLN A 432 -33.70 62.14 -3.08
CA GLN A 432 -32.97 60.90 -3.30
C GLN A 432 -32.11 60.51 -2.08
N ALA A 433 -31.45 61.47 -1.43
CA ALA A 433 -30.69 61.24 -0.20
C ALA A 433 -31.59 60.78 0.97
N LYS A 434 -32.79 61.35 1.12
CA LYS A 434 -33.78 60.88 2.10
C LYS A 434 -34.24 59.44 1.81
N MET A 435 -34.49 59.09 0.54
CA MET A 435 -34.85 57.72 0.17
C MET A 435 -33.71 56.73 0.43
N SER A 436 -32.47 57.09 0.09
CA SER A 436 -31.29 56.27 0.38
C SER A 436 -31.06 56.11 1.89
N GLY A 437 -31.30 57.14 2.70
CA GLY A 437 -31.25 57.05 4.16
C GLY A 437 -32.22 56.02 4.72
N ARG A 438 -33.48 56.01 4.25
CA ARG A 438 -34.48 55.01 4.65
C ARG A 438 -34.10 53.59 4.29
N ALA A 439 -33.54 53.37 3.10
CA ALA A 439 -33.04 52.05 2.69
C ALA A 439 -31.87 51.57 3.57
N VAL A 440 -30.98 52.48 4.00
CA VAL A 440 -29.90 52.16 4.93
C VAL A 440 -30.43 51.84 6.33
N LEU A 441 -31.47 52.53 6.81
CA LEU A 441 -32.15 52.19 8.08
C LEU A 441 -32.74 50.78 8.06
N GLU A 442 -33.46 50.43 7.00
CA GLU A 442 -34.05 49.10 6.82
C GLU A 442 -32.97 48.01 6.78
N GLN A 443 -31.90 48.23 6.01
CA GLN A 443 -30.77 47.29 5.94
C GLN A 443 -30.04 47.13 7.28
N SER A 444 -29.96 48.22 8.06
CA SER A 444 -29.36 48.23 9.39
C SER A 444 -30.21 47.45 10.40
N GLU A 445 -31.54 47.55 10.33
CA GLU A 445 -32.45 46.77 11.18
C GLU A 445 -32.40 45.28 10.81
N GLU A 446 -32.33 44.96 9.51
CA GLU A 446 -32.11 43.59 9.04
C GLU A 446 -30.75 43.03 9.54
N SER A 447 -29.68 43.82 9.46
CA SER A 447 -28.34 43.43 9.93
C SER A 447 -28.33 43.12 11.43
N LYS A 448 -29.02 43.94 12.24
CA LYS A 448 -29.22 43.69 13.66
C LYS A 448 -29.96 42.37 13.92
N ASN A 449 -31.06 42.13 13.22
CA ASN A 449 -31.83 40.88 13.36
C ASN A 449 -31.00 39.65 12.97
N ASN A 450 -30.18 39.75 11.91
CA ASN A 450 -29.27 38.69 11.49
C ASN A 450 -28.19 38.41 12.54
N ALA A 451 -27.61 39.46 13.16
CA ALA A 451 -26.67 39.30 14.27
C ALA A 451 -27.31 38.58 15.48
N MET A 452 -28.53 38.96 15.87
CA MET A 452 -29.26 38.27 16.95
C MET A 452 -29.55 36.79 16.62
N GLN A 453 -29.91 36.48 15.38
CA GLN A 453 -30.12 35.09 14.94
C GLN A 453 -28.83 34.28 14.95
N THR A 454 -27.71 34.89 14.52
CA THR A 454 -26.39 34.28 14.57
C THR A 454 -25.98 33.95 16.00
N HIS A 455 -26.18 34.87 16.95
CA HIS A 455 -25.93 34.62 18.38
C HIS A 455 -26.70 33.41 18.90
N MET A 456 -28.01 33.28 18.60
CA MET A 456 -28.80 32.12 19.03
C MET A 456 -28.28 30.80 18.44
N LYS A 457 -27.88 30.80 17.16
CA LYS A 457 -27.32 29.61 16.50
C LYS A 457 -25.97 29.21 17.09
N ILE A 458 -25.14 30.19 17.45
CA ILE A 458 -23.85 29.96 18.10
C ILE A 458 -24.03 29.28 19.46
N SER A 459 -24.99 29.72 20.28
CA SER A 459 -25.27 29.06 21.57
C SER A 459 -25.69 27.61 21.43
N LEU A 460 -26.46 27.27 20.38
CA LEU A 460 -26.81 25.88 20.07
C LEU A 460 -25.57 25.09 19.62
N GLN A 461 -24.74 25.69 18.77
CA GLN A 461 -23.52 25.06 18.28
C GLN A 461 -22.52 24.78 19.41
N GLU A 462 -22.40 25.65 20.41
CA GLU A 462 -21.56 25.41 21.60
C GLU A 462 -22.02 24.17 22.39
N ALA A 463 -23.33 23.97 22.55
CA ALA A 463 -23.88 22.79 23.20
C ALA A 463 -23.58 21.50 22.42
N GLU A 464 -23.69 21.53 21.09
CA GLU A 464 -23.34 20.41 20.21
C GLU A 464 -21.84 20.08 20.28
N ILE A 465 -20.97 21.10 20.28
CA ILE A 465 -19.52 20.93 20.43
C ILE A 465 -19.19 20.20 21.74
N ASN A 466 -19.79 20.61 22.86
CA ASN A 466 -19.57 19.96 24.16
C ASN A 466 -20.06 18.50 24.18
N SER A 467 -21.17 18.21 23.52
CA SER A 467 -21.69 16.86 23.35
C SER A 467 -20.71 15.97 22.57
N VAL A 468 -20.20 16.49 21.45
CA VAL A 468 -19.22 15.79 20.60
C VAL A 468 -17.90 15.54 21.35
N VAL A 469 -17.39 16.52 22.11
CA VAL A 469 -16.19 16.35 22.94
C VAL A 469 -16.36 15.25 23.99
N THR A 470 -17.54 15.16 24.60
CA THR A 470 -17.86 14.09 25.56
C THR A 470 -17.82 12.72 24.88
N ALA A 471 -18.48 12.60 23.73
CA ALA A 471 -18.48 11.35 22.95
C ALA A 471 -17.07 10.93 22.49
N ILE A 472 -16.22 11.88 22.09
CA ILE A 472 -14.82 11.62 21.73
C ILE A 472 -14.02 11.13 22.93
N THR A 473 -14.25 11.71 24.11
CA THR A 473 -13.58 11.28 25.35
C THR A 473 -13.97 9.85 25.73
N GLU A 474 -15.26 9.51 25.63
CA GLU A 474 -15.74 8.14 25.86
C GLU A 474 -15.20 7.16 24.81
N MET A 475 -15.11 7.58 23.55
CA MET A 475 -14.53 6.79 22.46
C MET A 475 -13.04 6.48 22.70
N SER A 476 -12.25 7.47 23.12
CA SER A 476 -10.84 7.28 23.48
C SER A 476 -10.68 6.31 24.66
N ALA A 477 -11.48 6.45 25.71
CA ALA A 477 -11.47 5.54 26.85
C ALA A 477 -11.83 4.11 26.44
N THR A 478 -12.83 3.95 25.56
CA THR A 478 -13.25 2.65 25.05
C THR A 478 -12.17 2.01 24.18
N ALA A 479 -11.50 2.79 23.33
CA ALA A 479 -10.40 2.31 22.49
C ALA A 479 -9.24 1.78 23.35
N LEU A 480 -8.86 2.49 24.41
CA LEU A 480 -7.85 2.01 25.38
C LEU A 480 -8.28 0.71 26.07
N GLN A 481 -9.55 0.60 26.45
CA GLN A 481 -10.08 -0.62 27.05
C GLN A 481 -10.07 -1.81 26.07
N VAL A 482 -10.36 -1.57 24.79
CA VAL A 482 -10.29 -2.60 23.74
C VAL A 482 -8.84 -3.05 23.52
N ALA A 483 -7.88 -2.12 23.51
CA ALA A 483 -6.46 -2.46 23.41
C ALA A 483 -5.98 -3.34 24.58
N ASP A 484 -6.36 -2.99 25.81
CA ASP A 484 -6.04 -3.81 27.00
C ASP A 484 -6.71 -5.19 26.94
N THR A 485 -7.98 -5.25 26.52
CA THR A 485 -8.71 -6.50 26.35
C THR A 485 -8.05 -7.39 25.29
N ALA A 486 -7.60 -6.80 24.18
CA ALA A 486 -6.87 -7.49 23.12
C ALA A 486 -5.53 -8.03 23.66
N SER A 487 -4.75 -7.23 24.39
CA SER A 487 -3.51 -7.69 25.02
C SER A 487 -3.73 -8.89 25.95
N ASN A 488 -4.77 -8.84 26.79
CA ASN A 488 -5.15 -9.95 27.66
C ASN A 488 -5.61 -11.19 26.86
N ALA A 489 -6.34 -11.00 25.76
CA ALA A 489 -6.75 -12.08 24.88
C ALA A 489 -5.55 -12.76 24.19
N ALA A 490 -4.54 -11.99 23.77
CA ALA A 490 -3.30 -12.53 23.19
C ALA A 490 -2.55 -13.40 24.20
N ALA A 491 -2.39 -12.93 25.43
CA ALA A 491 -1.75 -13.71 26.49
C ALA A 491 -2.49 -15.03 26.79
N ASN A 492 -3.82 -15.01 26.74
CA ASN A 492 -4.63 -16.22 26.90
C ASN A 492 -4.51 -17.17 25.70
N ALA A 493 -4.42 -16.65 24.48
CA ALA A 493 -4.21 -17.44 23.28
C ALA A 493 -2.82 -18.11 23.29
N ASP A 494 -1.78 -17.39 23.68
CA ASP A 494 -0.43 -17.94 23.87
C ASP A 494 -0.42 -19.07 24.90
N ALA A 495 -1.05 -18.86 26.07
CA ALA A 495 -1.17 -19.89 27.10
C ALA A 495 -1.94 -21.13 26.61
N ALA A 496 -2.98 -20.94 25.78
CA ALA A 496 -3.70 -22.05 25.17
C ALA A 496 -2.85 -22.80 24.14
N SER A 497 -2.06 -22.09 23.33
CA SER A 497 -1.10 -22.67 22.38
C SER A 497 -0.09 -23.56 23.10
N ASP A 498 0.48 -23.06 24.20
CA ASP A 498 1.43 -23.82 25.01
C ASP A 498 0.80 -25.06 25.66
N PHE A 499 -0.44 -24.96 26.13
CA PHE A 499 -1.16 -26.09 26.70
C PHE A 499 -1.41 -27.20 25.65
N VAL A 500 -1.82 -26.81 24.43
CA VAL A 500 -2.03 -27.76 23.33
C VAL A 500 -0.72 -28.40 22.87
N LYS A 501 0.37 -27.63 22.78
CA LYS A 501 1.71 -28.16 22.49
C LYS A 501 2.19 -29.14 23.57
N GLY A 502 1.91 -28.86 24.85
CA GLY A 502 2.15 -29.81 25.94
C GLY A 502 1.38 -31.12 25.74
N THR A 503 0.11 -31.01 25.35
CA THR A 503 -0.75 -32.18 25.08
C THR A 503 -0.28 -32.96 23.85
N GLU A 504 0.23 -32.29 22.82
CA GLU A 504 0.83 -32.92 21.63
C GLU A 504 2.00 -33.86 22.01
N VAL A 505 2.85 -33.42 22.95
CA VAL A 505 3.97 -34.22 23.47
C VAL A 505 3.45 -35.46 24.20
N ASP A 506 2.44 -35.31 25.05
CA ASP A 506 1.84 -36.43 25.79
C ASP A 506 1.20 -37.47 24.86
N VAL A 507 0.45 -37.02 23.84
CA VAL A 507 -0.16 -37.93 22.85
C VAL A 507 0.89 -38.63 21.99
N SER A 508 1.99 -37.96 21.67
CA SER A 508 3.14 -38.57 21.00
C SER A 508 3.76 -39.70 21.84
N LEU A 509 3.92 -39.47 23.15
CA LEU A 509 4.42 -40.47 24.08
C LEU A 509 3.47 -41.68 24.16
N VAL A 510 2.17 -41.44 24.32
CA VAL A 510 1.14 -42.50 24.34
C VAL A 510 1.16 -43.32 23.03
N THR A 511 1.33 -42.67 21.88
CA THR A 511 1.40 -43.36 20.58
C THR A 511 2.61 -44.29 20.53
N LYS A 512 3.76 -43.86 21.08
CA LYS A 512 4.96 -44.69 21.20
C LYS A 512 4.73 -45.89 22.13
N GLU A 513 4.12 -45.68 23.29
CA GLU A 513 3.80 -46.74 24.25
C GLU A 513 2.85 -47.80 23.66
N ILE A 514 1.81 -47.37 22.94
CA ILE A 514 0.88 -48.28 22.25
C ILE A 514 1.59 -49.07 21.14
N THR A 515 2.53 -48.44 20.43
CA THR A 515 3.33 -49.13 19.41
C THR A 515 4.19 -50.21 20.04
N THR A 516 4.84 -49.93 21.18
CA THR A 516 5.58 -50.92 21.97
C THR A 516 4.66 -52.04 22.46
N LEU A 517 3.46 -51.72 22.96
CA LEU A 517 2.47 -52.72 23.37
C LEU A 517 2.09 -53.66 22.22
N SER A 518 1.87 -53.12 21.01
CA SER A 518 1.59 -53.94 19.82
C SER A 518 2.75 -54.90 19.49
N GLN A 519 4.00 -54.44 19.61
CA GLN A 519 5.18 -55.29 19.43
C GLN A 519 5.27 -56.39 20.50
N ASP A 520 4.95 -56.08 21.75
CA ASP A 520 4.98 -57.06 22.83
C ASP A 520 3.85 -58.08 22.72
N MET A 521 2.67 -57.70 22.21
CA MET A 521 1.60 -58.63 21.84
C MET A 521 2.04 -59.57 20.71
N ALA A 522 2.76 -59.09 19.71
CA ALA A 522 3.32 -59.94 18.65
C ALA A 522 4.31 -60.97 19.21
N LYS A 523 5.22 -60.56 20.11
CA LYS A 523 6.13 -61.48 20.80
C LYS A 523 5.37 -62.51 21.66
N ALA A 524 4.32 -62.09 22.36
CA ALA A 524 3.49 -62.98 23.17
C ALA A 524 2.79 -64.03 22.28
N LYS A 525 2.27 -63.62 21.12
CA LYS A 525 1.69 -64.53 20.11
C LYS A 525 2.70 -65.59 19.68
N ASP A 526 3.94 -65.19 19.38
CA ASP A 526 5.00 -66.12 18.97
C ASP A 526 5.36 -67.11 20.08
N ALA A 527 5.47 -66.64 21.33
CA ALA A 527 5.76 -67.49 22.48
C ALA A 527 4.64 -68.52 22.72
N VAL A 528 3.37 -68.11 22.64
CA VAL A 528 2.22 -69.00 22.81
C VAL A 528 2.10 -69.99 21.65
N ASN A 529 2.40 -69.58 20.42
CA ASN A 529 2.48 -70.48 19.26
C ASN A 529 3.56 -71.56 19.44
N ALA A 530 4.72 -71.20 20.03
CA ALA A 530 5.74 -72.19 20.35
C ALA A 530 5.25 -73.25 21.36
N VAL A 531 4.39 -72.87 22.30
CA VAL A 531 3.73 -73.83 23.22
C VAL A 531 2.76 -74.74 22.48
N SER A 532 2.00 -74.22 21.51
CA SER A 532 1.11 -75.01 20.65
C SER A 532 1.88 -76.12 19.90
N ILE A 533 2.98 -75.74 19.26
CA ILE A 533 3.87 -76.65 18.50
C ILE A 533 4.45 -77.72 19.43
N ARG A 534 5.00 -77.32 20.58
CA ARG A 534 5.55 -78.29 21.56
C ARG A 534 4.49 -79.24 22.10
N SER A 535 3.25 -78.77 22.27
CA SER A 535 2.13 -79.62 22.73
C SER A 535 1.73 -80.65 21.67
N GLU A 536 1.83 -80.30 20.39
CA GLU A 536 1.62 -81.25 19.29
C GLU A 536 2.72 -82.32 19.27
N ASP A 537 3.98 -81.94 19.49
CA ASP A 537 5.09 -82.89 19.59
C ASP A 537 4.92 -83.86 20.77
N ILE A 538 4.44 -83.37 21.92
CA ILE A 538 4.13 -84.23 23.07
C ILE A 538 3.03 -85.24 22.71
N ARG A 539 1.96 -84.81 22.02
CA ARG A 539 0.92 -85.75 21.58
C ARG A 539 1.48 -86.84 20.66
N LYS A 540 2.34 -86.49 19.69
CA LYS A 540 3.00 -87.49 18.83
C LYS A 540 3.79 -88.51 19.65
N ILE A 541 4.48 -88.07 20.70
CA ILE A 541 5.18 -88.96 21.62
C ILE A 541 4.20 -89.86 22.40
N LEU A 542 3.08 -89.31 22.89
CA LEU A 542 2.05 -90.07 23.59
C LEU A 542 1.40 -91.13 22.70
N ASP A 543 1.17 -90.84 21.42
CA ASP A 543 0.65 -91.80 20.44
C ASP A 543 1.61 -93.00 20.29
N VAL A 544 2.92 -92.73 20.23
CA VAL A 544 3.96 -93.78 20.19
C VAL A 544 3.97 -94.60 21.48
N ILE A 545 3.89 -93.97 22.66
CA ILE A 545 3.85 -94.67 23.94
C ILE A 545 2.58 -95.53 24.06
N SER A 546 1.43 -95.00 23.62
CA SER A 546 0.16 -95.76 23.58
C SER A 546 0.31 -96.99 22.70
N ALA A 547 0.89 -96.84 21.51
CA ALA A 547 1.15 -97.96 20.60
C ALA A 547 2.10 -99.01 21.21
N ILE A 548 3.15 -98.57 21.91
CA ILE A 548 4.07 -99.48 22.62
C ILE A 548 3.35 -100.20 23.77
N ALA A 549 2.53 -99.49 24.55
CA ALA A 549 1.76 -100.08 25.66
C ALA A 549 0.75 -101.11 25.14
N GLU A 550 0.06 -100.83 24.03
CA GLU A 550 -0.87 -101.76 23.39
C GLU A 550 -0.16 -102.99 22.81
N GLN A 551 0.99 -102.80 22.16
CA GLN A 551 1.86 -103.91 21.73
C GLN A 551 2.35 -104.74 22.91
N THR A 552 2.75 -104.10 24.01
CA THR A 552 3.21 -104.77 25.23
C THR A 552 2.09 -105.57 25.87
N ASN A 553 0.86 -105.03 25.88
CA ASN A 553 -0.34 -105.70 26.36
C ASN A 553 -0.67 -106.95 25.52
N LEU A 554 -0.54 -106.87 24.19
CA LEU A 554 -0.73 -108.00 23.27
C LEU A 554 0.36 -109.07 23.43
N LEU A 555 1.63 -108.66 23.59
CA LEU A 555 2.75 -109.57 23.84
C LEU A 555 2.58 -110.29 25.19
N ALA A 556 2.19 -109.56 26.23
CA ALA A 556 1.91 -110.11 27.55
C ALA A 556 0.71 -111.07 27.53
N LEU A 557 -0.34 -110.75 26.77
CA LEU A 557 -1.47 -111.65 26.56
C LEU A 557 -1.05 -112.96 25.88
N ASN A 558 -0.25 -112.89 24.82
CA ASN A 558 0.28 -114.08 24.14
C ASN A 558 1.17 -114.91 25.07
N ALA A 559 1.99 -114.27 25.90
CA ALA A 559 2.82 -114.94 26.90
C ALA A 559 1.98 -115.60 28.01
N ALA A 560 0.90 -114.96 28.47
CA ALA A 560 -0.02 -115.52 29.46
C ALA A 560 -0.78 -116.74 28.90
N ILE A 561 -1.20 -116.68 27.62
CA ILE A 561 -1.83 -117.82 26.92
C ILE A 561 -0.86 -119.00 26.85
N GLU A 562 0.40 -118.78 26.45
CA GLU A 562 1.38 -119.87 26.31
C GLU A 562 1.84 -120.40 27.68
N ALA A 563 1.90 -119.55 28.70
CA ALA A 563 2.15 -119.96 30.09
C ALA A 563 1.00 -120.83 30.66
N ALA A 564 -0.26 -120.50 30.36
CA ALA A 564 -1.41 -121.33 30.71
C ALA A 564 -1.39 -122.69 29.97
N ARG A 565 -0.89 -122.70 28.73
CA ARG A 565 -0.73 -123.91 27.90
C ARG A 565 0.34 -124.87 28.44
N ALA A 566 1.35 -124.37 29.14
CA ALA A 566 2.41 -125.15 29.78
C ALA A 566 2.03 -125.77 31.14
N GLY A 567 0.80 -125.56 31.63
CA GLY A 567 0.29 -126.16 32.87
C GLY A 567 1.08 -125.75 34.13
N ASP A 568 1.36 -126.70 35.03
CA ASP A 568 2.02 -126.43 36.31
C ASP A 568 3.45 -125.86 36.16
N HIS A 569 4.15 -126.13 35.06
CA HIS A 569 5.47 -125.59 34.78
C HIS A 569 5.45 -124.11 34.35
N GLY A 570 4.29 -123.59 33.89
CA GLY A 570 4.12 -122.22 33.40
C GLY A 570 3.61 -121.22 34.44
N ARG A 571 3.27 -121.66 35.65
CA ARG A 571 2.63 -120.81 36.69
C ARG A 571 3.40 -119.54 37.03
N GLY A 572 4.72 -119.63 37.18
CA GLY A 572 5.57 -118.45 37.48
C GLY A 572 5.58 -117.43 36.34
N PHE A 573 5.62 -117.90 35.08
CA PHE A 573 5.57 -117.05 33.90
C PHE A 573 4.20 -116.41 33.69
N SER A 574 3.11 -117.12 34.00
CA SER A 574 1.75 -116.58 33.90
C SER A 574 1.56 -115.37 34.82
N VAL A 575 2.05 -115.44 36.06
CA VAL A 575 1.96 -114.32 37.02
C VAL A 575 2.72 -113.09 36.53
N VAL A 576 3.93 -113.29 35.97
CA VAL A 576 4.71 -112.18 35.41
C VAL A 576 4.03 -111.61 34.16
N ALA A 577 3.46 -112.45 33.29
CA ALA A 577 2.75 -112.01 32.11
C ALA A 577 1.47 -111.20 32.46
N ASP A 578 0.71 -111.63 33.46
CA ASP A 578 -0.46 -110.88 33.96
C ASP A 578 -0.05 -109.54 34.60
N GLU A 579 1.08 -109.49 35.33
CA GLU A 579 1.61 -108.24 35.91
C GLU A 579 2.08 -107.27 34.81
N VAL A 580 2.78 -107.76 33.78
CA VAL A 580 3.17 -106.94 32.62
C VAL A 580 1.93 -106.45 31.86
N ARG A 581 0.88 -107.28 31.74
CA ARG A 581 -0.39 -106.90 31.13
C ARG A 581 -1.10 -105.80 31.92
N ALA A 582 -1.14 -105.92 33.25
CA ALA A 582 -1.71 -104.91 34.14
C ALA A 582 -0.91 -103.60 34.05
N LEU A 583 0.42 -103.66 33.99
CA LEU A 583 1.28 -102.49 33.83
C LEU A 583 1.10 -101.81 32.46
N ALA A 584 0.96 -102.59 31.39
CA ALA A 584 0.68 -102.10 30.05
C ALA A 584 -0.68 -101.40 29.98
N SER A 585 -1.73 -102.00 30.55
CA SER A 585 -3.07 -101.38 30.67
C SER A 585 -3.01 -100.06 31.46
N LYS A 586 -2.33 -100.06 32.61
CA LYS A 586 -2.13 -98.86 33.43
C LYS A 586 -1.36 -97.76 32.69
N THR A 587 -0.42 -98.15 31.82
CA THR A 587 0.33 -97.22 30.96
C THR A 587 -0.60 -96.61 29.90
N THR A 588 -1.42 -97.41 29.22
CA THR A 588 -2.43 -96.93 28.26
C THR A 588 -3.42 -95.96 28.91
N ASP A 589 -3.94 -96.29 30.11
CA ASP A 589 -4.85 -95.43 30.85
C ASP A 589 -4.18 -94.09 31.25
N SER A 590 -2.91 -94.14 31.66
CA SER A 590 -2.14 -92.94 32.00
C SER A 590 -1.86 -92.06 30.78
N VAL A 591 -1.50 -92.68 29.64
CA VAL A 591 -1.29 -91.98 28.37
C VAL A 591 -2.58 -91.30 27.90
N LYS A 592 -3.73 -91.98 28.05
CA LYS A 592 -5.04 -91.39 27.75
C LYS A 592 -5.32 -90.16 28.63
N GLY A 593 -5.09 -90.25 29.93
CA GLY A 593 -5.25 -89.11 30.84
C GLY A 593 -4.32 -87.93 30.50
N ILE A 594 -3.07 -88.18 30.12
CA ILE A 594 -2.15 -87.12 29.68
C ILE A 594 -2.60 -86.54 28.33
N SER A 595 -3.08 -87.36 27.40
CA SER A 595 -3.57 -86.91 26.09
C SER A 595 -4.80 -85.99 26.21
N GLU A 596 -5.70 -86.26 27.16
CA GLU A 596 -6.82 -85.38 27.50
C GLU A 596 -6.34 -84.02 28.02
N VAL A 597 -5.33 -84.02 28.92
CA VAL A 597 -4.72 -82.77 29.44
C VAL A 597 -4.04 -81.97 28.32
N ILE A 598 -3.29 -82.63 27.43
CA ILE A 598 -2.64 -81.97 26.28
C ILE A 598 -3.67 -81.42 25.28
N SER A 599 -4.78 -82.13 25.08
CA SER A 599 -5.87 -81.65 24.22
C SER A 599 -6.55 -80.42 24.81
N SER A 600 -6.79 -80.40 26.13
CA SER A 600 -7.30 -79.21 26.83
C SER A 600 -6.33 -78.04 26.72
N LEU A 601 -5.03 -78.28 26.96
CA LEU A 601 -3.98 -77.27 26.83
C LEU A 601 -3.95 -76.64 25.44
N GLN A 602 -4.08 -77.44 24.38
CA GLN A 602 -4.13 -76.90 23.02
C GLN A 602 -5.36 -76.05 22.76
N SER A 603 -6.53 -76.46 23.28
CA SER A 603 -7.74 -75.64 23.18
C SER A 603 -7.56 -74.29 23.87
N GLU A 604 -6.98 -74.27 25.07
CA GLU A 604 -6.68 -73.04 25.82
C GLU A 604 -5.66 -72.15 25.11
N VAL A 605 -4.64 -72.75 24.48
CA VAL A 605 -3.65 -72.05 23.65
C VAL A 605 -4.30 -71.36 22.46
N VAL A 606 -5.21 -72.03 21.74
CA VAL A 606 -5.95 -71.43 20.61
C VAL A 606 -6.77 -70.22 21.08
N THR A 607 -7.49 -70.35 22.19
CA THR A 607 -8.24 -69.24 22.78
C THR A 607 -7.32 -68.08 23.19
N THR A 608 -6.16 -68.39 23.75
CA THR A 608 -5.17 -67.37 24.16
C THR A 608 -4.60 -66.61 22.96
N VAL A 609 -4.31 -67.29 21.84
CA VAL A 609 -3.85 -66.65 20.60
C VAL A 609 -4.91 -65.70 20.05
N ASP A 610 -6.19 -66.09 20.02
CA ASP A 610 -7.30 -65.21 19.58
C ASP A 610 -7.42 -63.95 20.44
N ILE A 611 -7.24 -64.06 21.76
CA ILE A 611 -7.24 -62.90 22.67
C ILE A 611 -6.05 -61.97 22.39
N ILE A 612 -4.86 -62.52 22.18
CA ILE A 612 -3.64 -61.74 21.88
C ILE A 612 -3.79 -61.03 20.52
N GLU A 613 -4.35 -61.71 19.52
CA GLU A 613 -4.59 -61.15 18.19
C GLU A 613 -5.57 -59.97 18.24
N LYS A 614 -6.70 -60.14 18.94
CA LYS A 614 -7.65 -59.05 19.21
C LYS A 614 -6.99 -57.90 19.97
N GLY A 615 -6.15 -58.20 20.97
CA GLY A 615 -5.39 -57.19 21.72
C GLY A 615 -4.43 -56.40 20.83
N SER A 616 -3.73 -57.08 19.91
CA SER A 616 -2.85 -56.45 18.92
C SER A 616 -3.62 -55.54 17.96
N ASP A 617 -4.76 -55.98 17.45
CA ASP A 617 -5.61 -55.17 16.57
C ASP A 617 -6.15 -53.94 17.29
N MET A 618 -6.59 -54.08 18.54
CA MET A 618 -7.02 -52.96 19.38
C MET A 618 -5.89 -51.95 19.62
N ALA A 619 -4.67 -52.41 19.89
CA ALA A 619 -3.50 -51.54 20.03
C ALA A 619 -3.22 -50.77 18.73
N LYS A 620 -3.30 -51.43 17.56
CA LYS A 620 -3.11 -50.78 16.26
C LYS A 620 -4.16 -49.70 15.98
N ILE A 621 -5.43 -49.98 16.28
CA ILE A 621 -6.52 -49.00 16.16
C ILE A 621 -6.30 -47.83 17.11
N ALA A 622 -5.88 -48.09 18.36
CA ALA A 622 -5.59 -47.05 19.33
C ALA A 622 -4.43 -46.15 18.87
N ALA A 623 -3.36 -46.73 18.31
CA ALA A 623 -2.24 -45.96 17.74
C ALA A 623 -2.70 -45.05 16.59
N SER A 624 -3.53 -45.56 15.68
CA SER A 624 -4.09 -44.76 14.58
C SER A 624 -4.92 -43.59 15.11
N ARG A 625 -5.79 -43.82 16.11
CA ARG A 625 -6.62 -42.77 16.70
C ARG A 625 -5.80 -41.71 17.45
N SER A 626 -4.73 -42.12 18.14
CA SER A 626 -3.80 -41.19 18.78
C SER A 626 -3.07 -40.33 17.75
N ASN A 627 -2.67 -40.91 16.61
CA ASN A 627 -2.10 -40.14 15.51
C ASN A 627 -3.09 -39.13 14.91
N ASP A 628 -4.35 -39.52 14.72
CA ASP A 628 -5.39 -38.59 14.24
C ASP A 628 -5.62 -37.44 15.23
N ALA A 629 -5.61 -37.73 16.53
CA ALA A 629 -5.71 -36.71 17.58
C ALA A 629 -4.51 -35.75 17.54
N PHE A 630 -3.29 -36.27 17.34
CA PHE A 630 -2.07 -35.47 17.18
C PHE A 630 -2.16 -34.51 15.98
N VAL A 631 -2.64 -34.98 14.83
CA VAL A 631 -2.84 -34.11 13.64
C VAL A 631 -3.84 -32.99 13.92
N LYS A 632 -4.97 -33.28 14.58
CA LYS A 632 -5.97 -32.27 14.96
C LYS A 632 -5.45 -31.26 15.97
N MET A 633 -4.56 -31.68 16.88
CA MET A 633 -3.91 -30.76 17.82
C MET A 633 -3.01 -29.77 17.08
N LYS A 634 -2.24 -30.21 16.08
CA LYS A 634 -1.46 -29.30 15.22
C LYS A 634 -2.32 -28.28 14.48
N GLU A 635 -3.45 -28.72 13.95
CA GLU A 635 -4.41 -27.82 13.32
C GLU A 635 -4.97 -26.79 14.32
N THR A 636 -5.25 -27.23 15.55
CA THR A 636 -5.72 -26.34 16.63
C THR A 636 -4.68 -25.28 16.98
N VAL A 637 -3.38 -25.65 17.06
CA VAL A 637 -2.29 -24.68 17.29
C VAL A 637 -2.25 -23.65 16.16
N ALA A 638 -2.35 -24.07 14.90
CA ALA A 638 -2.36 -23.14 13.76
C ALA A 638 -3.55 -22.17 13.81
N GLN A 639 -4.74 -22.63 14.23
CA GLN A 639 -5.91 -21.76 14.42
C GLN A 639 -5.72 -20.77 15.58
N ILE A 640 -5.09 -21.19 16.68
CA ILE A 640 -4.77 -20.30 17.80
C ILE A 640 -3.77 -19.22 17.35
N ASP A 641 -2.78 -19.58 16.53
CA ASP A 641 -1.82 -18.62 15.97
C ASP A 641 -2.53 -17.58 15.08
N GLU A 642 -3.49 -18.01 14.25
CA GLU A 642 -4.32 -17.11 13.42
C GLU A 642 -5.16 -16.14 14.30
N VAL A 643 -5.80 -16.67 15.35
CA VAL A 643 -6.55 -15.84 16.31
C VAL A 643 -5.64 -14.81 16.98
N THR A 644 -4.41 -15.20 17.32
CA THR A 644 -3.42 -14.30 17.92
C THR A 644 -3.05 -13.16 16.96
N GLN A 645 -2.90 -13.44 15.66
CA GLN A 645 -2.69 -12.40 14.65
C GLN A 645 -3.86 -11.42 14.55
N HIS A 646 -5.11 -11.92 14.58
CA HIS A 646 -6.28 -11.04 14.59
C HIS A 646 -6.35 -10.17 15.84
N ILE A 647 -5.97 -10.69 17.00
CA ILE A 647 -5.93 -9.94 18.26
C ILE A 647 -4.90 -8.80 18.17
N ILE A 648 -3.73 -9.05 17.60
CA ILE A 648 -2.69 -8.01 17.38
C ILE A 648 -3.24 -6.90 16.47
N GLN A 649 -3.97 -7.25 15.41
CA GLN A 649 -4.60 -6.27 14.53
C GLN A 649 -5.68 -5.45 15.24
N ILE A 650 -6.49 -6.08 16.11
CA ILE A 650 -7.49 -5.37 16.92
C ILE A 650 -6.82 -4.38 17.88
N ALA A 651 -5.72 -4.77 18.53
CA ALA A 651 -4.96 -3.89 19.42
C ALA A 651 -4.42 -2.66 18.66
N ALA A 652 -3.82 -2.89 17.48
CA ALA A 652 -3.31 -1.80 16.64
C ALA A 652 -4.44 -0.85 16.17
N ALA A 653 -5.57 -1.40 15.73
CA ALA A 653 -6.73 -0.60 15.34
C ALA A 653 -7.30 0.22 16.50
N ALA A 654 -7.28 -0.31 17.72
CA ALA A 654 -7.71 0.40 18.92
C ALA A 654 -6.73 1.53 19.30
N GLU A 655 -5.43 1.33 19.17
CA GLU A 655 -4.44 2.40 19.35
C GLU A 655 -4.63 3.53 18.33
N GLU A 656 -4.86 3.19 17.06
CA GLU A 656 -5.16 4.16 16.01
C GLU A 656 -6.45 4.94 16.32
N GLN A 657 -7.52 4.26 16.75
CA GLN A 657 -8.75 4.92 17.19
C GLN A 657 -8.52 5.89 18.35
N SER A 658 -7.65 5.56 19.29
CA SER A 658 -7.29 6.46 20.39
C SER A 658 -6.56 7.71 19.88
N GLN A 659 -5.63 7.56 18.94
CA GLN A 659 -4.91 8.69 18.34
C GLN A 659 -5.84 9.61 17.54
N VAL A 660 -6.72 9.03 16.72
CA VAL A 660 -7.74 9.78 15.97
C VAL A 660 -8.68 10.51 16.94
N SER A 661 -9.05 9.89 18.05
CA SER A 661 -9.88 10.55 19.08
C SER A 661 -9.17 11.75 19.70
N GLU A 662 -7.86 11.67 19.97
CA GLU A 662 -7.08 12.81 20.47
C GLU A 662 -7.01 13.96 19.45
N GLU A 663 -6.82 13.63 18.16
CA GLU A 663 -6.85 14.61 17.08
C GLU A 663 -8.23 15.27 16.94
N LEU A 664 -9.30 14.48 16.97
CA LEU A 664 -10.67 15.00 16.94
C LEU A 664 -10.93 15.92 18.13
N ASN A 665 -10.47 15.57 19.33
CA ASN A 665 -10.60 16.44 20.50
C ASN A 665 -9.88 17.77 20.28
N ARG A 666 -8.67 17.76 19.71
CA ARG A 666 -7.95 19.00 19.36
C ARG A 666 -8.67 19.83 18.31
N ASN A 667 -9.24 19.19 17.29
CA ASN A 667 -10.02 19.86 16.25
C ASN A 667 -11.28 20.50 16.83
N MET A 668 -11.95 19.84 17.78
CA MET A 668 -13.12 20.39 18.46
C MET A 668 -12.78 21.61 19.32
N VAL A 669 -11.59 21.67 19.93
CA VAL A 669 -11.10 22.88 20.60
C VAL A 669 -10.96 24.04 19.61
N ILE A 670 -10.38 23.79 18.43
CA ILE A 670 -10.23 24.81 17.38
C ILE A 670 -11.61 25.30 16.90
N VAL A 671 -12.55 24.39 16.68
CA VAL A 671 -13.94 24.74 16.30
C VAL A 671 -14.63 25.54 17.41
N GLY A 672 -14.40 25.18 18.67
CA GLY A 672 -14.89 25.94 19.83
C GLY A 672 -14.35 27.37 19.87
N ASP A 673 -13.06 27.56 19.62
CA ASP A 673 -12.45 28.89 19.58
C ASP A 673 -12.95 29.72 18.39
N ALA A 674 -13.07 29.13 17.20
CA ALA A 674 -13.68 29.80 16.05
C ALA A 674 -15.14 30.20 16.33
N THR A 675 -15.90 29.35 17.03
CA THR A 675 -17.29 29.65 17.42
C THR A 675 -17.36 30.87 18.35
N LYS A 676 -16.40 31.01 19.28
CA LYS A 676 -16.27 32.21 20.12
C LYS A 676 -15.88 33.46 19.32
N GLU A 677 -15.01 33.32 18.32
CA GLU A 677 -14.64 34.45 17.45
C GLU A 677 -15.85 34.96 16.64
N VAL A 678 -16.67 34.05 16.09
CA VAL A 678 -17.91 34.43 15.39
C VAL A 678 -18.90 35.09 16.35
N LEU A 679 -18.94 34.71 17.62
CA LEU A 679 -19.76 35.38 18.63
C LEU A 679 -19.36 36.85 18.78
N VAL A 680 -18.05 37.12 18.95
CA VAL A 680 -17.51 38.48 19.05
C VAL A 680 -17.84 39.29 17.80
N LEU A 681 -17.64 38.71 16.60
CA LEU A 681 -17.97 39.39 15.34
C LEU A 681 -19.47 39.68 15.21
N SER A 682 -20.33 38.80 15.73
CA SER A 682 -21.77 39.01 15.75
C SER A 682 -22.16 40.16 16.68
N GLU A 683 -21.54 40.26 17.85
CA GLU A 683 -21.73 41.39 18.79
C GLU A 683 -21.25 42.72 18.17
N GLU A 684 -20.09 42.71 17.50
CA GLU A 684 -19.58 43.89 16.78
C GLU A 684 -20.50 44.31 15.62
N SER A 685 -21.07 43.34 14.89
CA SER A 685 -22.04 43.61 13.82
C SER A 685 -23.35 44.20 14.36
N GLU A 686 -23.84 43.72 15.50
CA GLU A 686 -25.01 44.29 16.17
C GLU A 686 -24.74 45.75 16.57
N GLN A 687 -23.59 46.00 17.20
CA GLN A 687 -23.18 47.34 17.61
C GLN A 687 -22.99 48.28 16.41
N GLY A 688 -22.38 47.79 15.31
CA GLY A 688 -22.22 48.53 14.06
C GLY A 688 -23.56 48.94 13.45
N ALA A 689 -24.52 48.02 13.41
CA ALA A 689 -25.89 48.31 12.97
C ALA A 689 -26.55 49.37 13.86
N MET A 690 -26.40 49.31 15.19
CA MET A 690 -26.95 50.36 16.07
C MET A 690 -26.35 51.75 15.80
N MET A 691 -25.04 51.82 15.54
CA MET A 691 -24.36 53.08 15.21
C MET A 691 -24.82 53.67 13.86
N ILE A 692 -24.97 52.83 12.83
CA ILE A 692 -25.49 53.25 11.51
C ILE A 692 -26.92 53.78 11.66
N ASN A 693 -27.76 53.06 12.40
CA ASN A 693 -29.14 53.50 12.67
C ASN A 693 -29.16 54.90 13.31
N SER A 694 -28.35 55.13 14.34
CA SER A 694 -28.24 56.44 14.99
C SER A 694 -27.72 57.54 14.06
N ALA A 695 -26.71 57.25 13.23
CA ALA A 695 -26.14 58.22 12.30
C ALA A 695 -27.12 58.63 11.21
N ILE A 696 -27.96 57.70 10.72
CA ILE A 696 -28.99 58.03 9.74
C ILE A 696 -30.13 58.85 10.35
N ILE A 697 -30.51 58.60 11.61
CA ILE A 697 -31.48 59.45 12.32
C ILE A 697 -30.96 60.90 12.43
N GLU A 698 -29.67 61.09 12.72
CA GLU A 698 -29.05 62.42 12.72
C GLU A 698 -29.02 63.05 11.33
N LEU A 699 -28.72 62.27 10.28
CA LEU A 699 -28.75 62.72 8.90
C LEU A 699 -30.17 63.16 8.48
N GLU A 700 -31.20 62.40 8.84
CA GLU A 700 -32.60 62.79 8.60
C GLU A 700 -32.95 64.10 9.30
N GLN A 701 -32.46 64.33 10.53
CA GLN A 701 -32.65 65.61 11.23
C GLN A 701 -31.97 66.78 10.50
N VAL A 702 -30.75 66.58 9.97
CA VAL A 702 -30.03 67.62 9.21
C VAL A 702 -30.73 67.91 7.89
N LEU A 703 -31.13 66.87 7.15
CA LEU A 703 -31.88 67.01 5.89
C LEU A 703 -33.26 67.63 6.12
N GLY A 704 -33.88 67.40 7.28
CA GLY A 704 -35.15 68.01 7.70
C GLY A 704 -35.09 69.50 8.01
N LYS A 705 -33.89 70.07 8.24
CA LYS A 705 -33.70 71.54 8.42
C LYS A 705 -33.84 72.32 7.11
N LEU A 706 -33.79 71.65 5.96
CA LEU A 706 -33.90 72.26 4.63
C LEU A 706 -35.34 72.18 4.13
N LYS A 707 -35.94 73.32 3.77
CA LYS A 707 -37.30 73.37 3.19
C LYS A 707 -37.27 72.94 1.72
N THR A 708 -37.65 71.68 1.45
CA THR A 708 -37.77 71.14 0.09
C THR A 708 -39.21 71.08 -0.43
N SER A 709 -40.21 71.32 0.42
CA SER A 709 -41.64 71.42 0.09
C SER A 709 -42.25 72.71 0.65
N LYS A 710 -43.33 73.20 0.03
CA LYS A 710 -44.07 74.37 0.52
C LYS A 710 -44.72 74.14 1.88
#